data_AF-A0A520MAA4-F1
#
_entry.id   AF-A0A520MAA4-F1
#
_cell.length_a   1.000
_cell.length_b   1.000
_cell.length_c   1.000
_cell.angle_alpha   90.00
_cell.angle_beta   90.00
_cell.angle_gamma   90.00
#
_symmetry.space_group_name_H-M   'P 1'
#
loop_
_entity.id
_entity.type
_entity.pdbx_description
1 polymer ?
#
loop_
_entity_poly.entity_id
_entity_poly.type
_entity_poly.pdbx_seq_one_letter_code
_entity_poly.pdbx_strand_id
1 'polypeptide(L)'
;MKKPPILSIPILMGLLAWTSPQVKSQDIFGWWPLNEGTGDTANDISGNDLSALINNVDFGGLGDGESAWAEDPEFGTVLSFNGIDNSGAYAVVGNPPDSGTLPIFTTEADSEFTWSFWAKSEQGANNDVILGNRYSSAGGDFAPRQFIKFTTRMFEWDTNNVQGLDYEDIPAGIWMHHVVVKSGTELTYYRDGFQSGSRTIVAAPQDPQPVYFGGQGVENWAGYMSDVRLYNAALSEAEIQTVYENRGVFSTEDDDEDGLPDIWEEKYAGNLTDLSGVATVLEDEISFGGPITDEASMGVSTDITYTHAMSGHTAVTINGVTFEALRPNQYPENFDYENFRHEAGNGALVQGDPMSQALRAFWNPTTGGVTSSEIRKMMDAFFANGAGGDGSNEDIRLSGLTPGQAYEFRFYHRPLGPAGSLPPNFGESYADCIMKFTTGGNSKSISYDIAEASKPPINMANNHQVFYLSYKYTAGDDGKLVLNVKTPKVVPNWWEDQSSSSPLIFALSNQEIEGGGNGDFDGDGLTDLDEYEETRTDPTKADTDEDGLGDAVETNTGTYVSATNTGTNPRKADSDNDGLLDGVETKTGLFIAAENTGTDPNNADTDGDGFSDGGEVIEGTDPLDPNSKGGIPAPILYLDFEDGAIDLSGNTNDGEVNGDVTFDAEGAEGGPTPTTGASFNGGHLNIPGVDMSGIIQDIEGENSYTLSAWIKPSDLGGNKFLWGQTSQGIHNGIRNGGFLHQAHWGADTNGATNLSTLEGQWIHAAWVYDGDADVGTIYLNGEVDWTGGKRAPNGSGNLLVGGSNGGGDNYLGLVDDVAVWNEVLPEGSIKALADGTSPIGASQEDDDGDGLPDAWEEKYGVDDPEGDDDNDGLTNIEEYEARTKPNKADSDEDGLSDKAEIEEHETNPLNPDADKDGLLDGEEIAAGTDPENKDTDGDGITDFNEIQNGTDPLVVTAIAFETNLVSYWPLDSDFDDAKAENHGLEEGGPIEFQTGKFDGAVYLNGSQSIEITGDENTFDFAGESFTVSAWYTAEAINKSWQCLVAKGEGNGWRLHRRGGDNPPEMTFTGGNGDVDRHNVAMTVGGDPETWHHVAGVTDADTQEQILYLDGEEVARKAAATLQDRSNPMRIGDNPDARNRNWQGKVDDVAVWGRALQPNEIAEIWDGGSGKSIEDMLGLSVPFDFTSVIYDANDDSFRFEWNSKPNRTYALYFSETLEEFGADVDDSIESGGESTVYPPVGEPGLPNPLEGARKIFFKIEENQ
;
A
#
# COMPACT_ATOMS: atom_id res chain seq x y z
N MET A 1 47.18 -23.69 -41.23
CA MET A 1 45.85 -23.15 -41.58
C MET A 1 45.52 -22.11 -40.51
N LYS A 2 45.56 -20.82 -40.90
CA LYS A 2 44.52 -19.79 -40.71
C LYS A 2 43.98 -19.59 -39.27
N LYS A 3 44.29 -18.39 -38.74
CA LYS A 3 43.65 -17.56 -37.66
C LYS A 3 42.18 -17.19 -37.99
N PRO A 4 41.37 -16.49 -37.13
CA PRO A 4 41.63 -15.83 -35.81
C PRO A 4 40.47 -16.11 -34.75
N PRO A 5 40.15 -15.28 -33.70
CA PRO A 5 40.85 -14.94 -32.44
C PRO A 5 39.94 -14.82 -31.15
N ILE A 6 40.54 -14.45 -29.97
CA ILE A 6 39.97 -13.83 -28.72
C ILE A 6 39.16 -14.82 -27.81
N LEU A 7 39.23 -14.91 -26.46
CA LEU A 7 39.45 -13.98 -25.34
C LEU A 7 40.35 -14.58 -24.23
N SER A 8 41.06 -13.71 -23.52
CA SER A 8 41.99 -13.96 -22.42
C SER A 8 41.34 -13.64 -21.07
N ILE A 9 41.42 -14.57 -20.11
CA ILE A 9 41.07 -14.37 -18.70
C ILE A 9 42.34 -13.94 -17.92
N PRO A 10 42.36 -12.79 -17.23
CA PRO A 10 43.37 -12.52 -16.22
C PRO A 10 42.78 -12.47 -14.79
N ILE A 11 43.44 -13.24 -13.91
CA ILE A 11 43.94 -12.84 -12.58
C ILE A 11 42.88 -12.51 -11.52
N LEU A 12 42.56 -13.53 -10.70
CA LEU A 12 42.05 -13.36 -9.34
C LEU A 12 43.23 -13.51 -8.37
N MET A 13 43.71 -12.40 -7.82
CA MET A 13 44.49 -12.36 -6.57
C MET A 13 43.85 -11.25 -5.72
N GLY A 14 42.98 -11.69 -4.81
CA GLY A 14 42.25 -10.82 -3.91
C GLY A 14 43.19 -10.05 -2.98
N LEU A 15 42.87 -8.76 -2.83
CA LEU A 15 43.25 -7.93 -1.70
C LEU A 15 42.82 -8.63 -0.39
N LEU A 16 43.74 -8.77 0.56
CA LEU A 16 43.36 -8.84 1.97
C LEU A 16 43.02 -7.43 2.41
N ALA A 17 41.73 -7.09 2.45
CA ALA A 17 41.26 -6.02 3.32
C ALA A 17 41.35 -6.52 4.77
N TRP A 18 41.92 -5.71 5.65
CA TRP A 18 41.70 -5.83 7.08
C TRP A 18 40.25 -5.42 7.33
N THR A 19 39.33 -6.38 7.33
CA THR A 19 37.97 -6.14 7.79
C THR A 19 37.98 -6.18 9.32
N SER A 20 37.64 -5.07 9.96
CA SER A 20 37.15 -5.10 11.34
C SER A 20 35.99 -6.11 11.41
N PRO A 21 35.90 -6.98 12.42
CA PRO A 21 34.80 -7.93 12.52
C PRO A 21 33.49 -7.14 12.64
N GLN A 22 32.66 -7.22 11.60
CA GLN A 22 31.31 -6.69 11.62
C GLN A 22 30.47 -7.58 12.54
N VAL A 23 29.81 -6.99 13.54
CA VAL A 23 28.84 -7.70 14.37
C VAL A 23 27.69 -8.13 13.46
N LYS A 24 27.31 -9.41 13.49
CA LYS A 24 26.25 -9.93 12.61
C LYS A 24 24.87 -9.34 12.96
N SER A 25 24.55 -8.18 12.40
CA SER A 25 23.27 -7.50 12.58
C SER A 25 22.10 -8.38 12.14
N GLN A 26 22.24 -9.12 11.03
CA GLN A 26 21.23 -10.06 10.52
C GLN A 26 20.88 -11.24 11.46
N ASP A 27 21.67 -11.51 12.49
CA ASP A 27 21.45 -12.62 13.44
C ASP A 27 20.86 -12.12 14.79
N ILE A 28 20.55 -10.82 14.92
CA ILE A 28 19.94 -10.25 16.11
C ILE A 28 18.45 -10.63 16.18
N PHE A 29 18.04 -11.16 17.33
CA PHE A 29 16.68 -11.61 17.58
C PHE A 29 15.86 -10.58 18.36
N GLY A 30 16.50 -9.76 19.21
CA GLY A 30 15.85 -8.72 19.99
C GLY A 30 16.87 -7.76 20.58
N TRP A 31 16.56 -6.46 20.61
CA TRP A 31 17.44 -5.40 21.08
C TRP A 31 16.63 -4.30 21.78
N TRP A 32 16.77 -4.20 23.10
CA TRP A 32 16.15 -3.17 23.93
C TRP A 32 17.21 -2.22 24.48
N PRO A 33 17.27 -0.97 23.98
CA PRO A 33 18.05 0.14 24.52
C PRO A 33 17.82 0.38 26.02
N LEU A 34 16.54 0.38 26.42
CA LEU A 34 16.05 0.79 27.73
C LEU A 34 16.36 2.26 28.07
N ASN A 35 16.18 3.17 27.10
CA ASN A 35 16.46 4.61 27.21
C ASN A 35 15.20 5.50 27.02
N GLU A 36 14.00 4.94 27.06
CA GLU A 36 12.75 5.62 26.66
C GLU A 36 12.28 6.68 27.67
N GLY A 37 12.71 6.58 28.94
CA GLY A 37 12.59 7.62 29.96
C GLY A 37 11.20 7.85 30.54
N THR A 38 10.16 7.48 29.82
CA THR A 38 8.76 7.55 30.25
C THR A 38 7.93 6.43 29.62
N GLY A 39 6.71 6.20 30.14
CA GLY A 39 5.81 5.17 29.62
C GLY A 39 6.05 3.78 30.19
N ASP A 40 5.23 2.83 29.80
CA ASP A 40 5.20 1.46 30.32
C ASP A 40 5.73 0.42 29.32
N THR A 41 6.43 0.86 28.28
CA THR A 41 6.95 0.00 27.22
C THR A 41 8.44 0.26 27.01
N ALA A 42 9.22 -0.81 26.93
CA ALA A 42 10.60 -0.80 26.44
C ALA A 42 10.61 -1.31 25.01
N ASN A 43 11.06 -0.49 24.07
CA ASN A 43 10.96 -0.74 22.64
C ASN A 43 12.07 -1.69 22.16
N ASP A 44 11.71 -2.58 21.25
CA ASP A 44 12.67 -3.39 20.51
C ASP A 44 13.11 -2.64 19.24
N ILE A 45 14.41 -2.43 19.05
CA ILE A 45 14.99 -1.80 17.86
C ILE A 45 15.69 -2.80 16.95
N SER A 46 15.52 -4.11 17.20
CA SER A 46 16.12 -5.16 16.39
C SER A 46 15.46 -5.34 15.01
N GLY A 47 14.29 -4.74 14.80
CA GLY A 47 13.44 -4.97 13.63
C GLY A 47 12.51 -6.20 13.74
N ASN A 48 12.41 -6.84 14.92
CA ASN A 48 11.55 -8.02 15.13
C ASN A 48 10.30 -7.76 16.00
N ASP A 49 9.99 -6.49 16.30
CA ASP A 49 8.82 -6.04 17.06
C ASP A 49 8.58 -6.73 18.42
N LEU A 50 9.66 -7.04 19.15
CA LEU A 50 9.58 -7.71 20.46
C LEU A 50 9.49 -6.75 21.66
N SER A 51 8.74 -5.64 21.58
CA SER A 51 8.68 -4.67 22.69
C SER A 51 8.24 -5.31 24.03
N ALA A 52 8.88 -4.89 25.12
CA ALA A 52 8.65 -5.41 26.46
C ALA A 52 7.70 -4.50 27.25
N LEU A 53 6.65 -5.09 27.82
CA LEU A 53 5.74 -4.38 28.73
C LEU A 53 6.34 -4.30 30.13
N ILE A 54 6.52 -3.09 30.63
CA ILE A 54 7.08 -2.81 31.95
C ILE A 54 5.93 -2.74 32.94
N ASN A 55 5.96 -3.64 33.93
CA ASN A 55 4.90 -3.70 34.92
C ASN A 55 5.17 -2.70 36.06
N ASN A 56 4.13 -1.92 36.40
CA ASN A 56 4.12 -0.87 37.42
C ASN A 56 5.25 0.15 37.21
N VAL A 57 5.12 1.05 36.21
CA VAL A 57 6.12 2.12 35.97
C VAL A 57 5.77 3.41 36.72
N ASP A 58 6.72 3.90 37.51
CA ASP A 58 6.69 5.23 38.14
C ASP A 58 7.91 6.08 37.73
N PHE A 59 7.87 7.38 38.04
CA PHE A 59 8.94 8.33 37.77
C PHE A 59 9.85 8.50 39.00
N GLY A 60 11.15 8.22 38.88
CA GLY A 60 12.14 8.55 39.92
C GLY A 60 12.94 7.41 40.54
N GLY A 61 13.23 6.34 39.79
CA GLY A 61 14.11 5.26 40.25
C GLY A 61 13.61 4.50 41.47
N LEU A 62 14.48 3.69 42.10
CA LEU A 62 14.13 2.67 43.10
C LEU A 62 13.55 3.23 44.43
N GLY A 63 12.29 3.67 44.37
CA GLY A 63 11.40 4.02 45.48
C GLY A 63 10.66 2.82 46.08
N ASP A 64 9.57 3.08 46.82
CA ASP A 64 8.97 2.15 47.78
C ASP A 64 8.19 0.94 47.18
N GLY A 65 8.19 0.71 45.86
CA GLY A 65 7.44 -0.43 45.31
C GLY A 65 7.46 -0.78 43.82
N GLU A 66 8.06 0.01 42.91
CA GLU A 66 7.76 -0.13 41.46
C GLU A 66 8.99 -0.19 40.53
N SER A 67 8.81 -0.56 39.25
CA SER A 67 9.81 -0.40 38.18
C SER A 67 9.85 1.08 37.80
N ALA A 68 11.00 1.62 37.44
CA ALA A 68 11.06 3.04 37.09
C ALA A 68 12.14 3.35 36.07
N TRP A 69 11.84 4.26 35.15
CA TRP A 69 12.85 4.97 34.40
C TRP A 69 13.67 5.84 35.35
N ALA A 70 14.98 5.81 35.18
CA ALA A 70 15.92 6.50 36.05
C ALA A 70 17.09 7.05 35.26
N GLU A 71 17.55 8.23 35.66
CA GLU A 71 18.78 8.82 35.12
C GLU A 71 20.00 8.26 35.84
N ASP A 72 20.93 7.73 35.05
CA ASP A 72 22.23 7.26 35.48
C ASP A 72 23.35 8.12 34.88
N PRO A 73 24.37 8.54 35.66
CA PRO A 73 25.45 9.38 35.15
C PRO A 73 26.34 8.75 34.06
N GLU A 74 26.31 7.43 33.88
CA GLU A 74 27.14 6.73 32.89
C GLU A 74 26.35 6.24 31.68
N PHE A 75 25.06 5.90 31.84
CA PHE A 75 24.22 5.35 30.77
C PHE A 75 23.02 6.23 30.40
N GLY A 76 22.92 7.44 30.97
CA GLY A 76 21.77 8.31 30.78
C GLY A 76 20.49 7.67 31.32
N THR A 77 19.42 7.75 30.55
CA THR A 77 18.15 7.11 30.91
C THR A 77 18.26 5.59 30.87
N VAL A 78 17.91 4.93 31.98
CA VAL A 78 17.95 3.47 32.15
C VAL A 78 16.70 2.94 32.85
N LEU A 79 16.45 1.64 32.74
CA LEU A 79 15.38 0.97 33.49
C LEU A 79 15.87 0.43 34.83
N SER A 80 15.14 0.72 35.91
CA SER A 80 15.50 0.32 37.27
C SER A 80 14.47 -0.64 37.89
N PHE A 81 14.96 -1.67 38.60
CA PHE A 81 14.18 -2.67 39.34
C PHE A 81 14.51 -2.67 40.84
N ASN A 82 13.50 -2.73 41.71
CA ASN A 82 13.66 -2.49 43.16
C ASN A 82 14.03 -3.73 43.99
N GLY A 83 13.99 -4.92 43.41
CA GLY A 83 14.27 -6.20 44.07
C GLY A 83 13.37 -6.55 45.26
N ILE A 84 12.18 -5.96 45.39
CA ILE A 84 11.22 -6.33 46.42
C ILE A 84 10.38 -7.52 45.92
N ASP A 85 10.43 -8.65 46.62
CA ASP A 85 9.63 -9.82 46.28
C ASP A 85 8.13 -9.51 46.24
N ASN A 86 7.45 -9.97 45.20
CA ASN A 86 6.03 -9.77 44.91
C ASN A 86 5.61 -8.30 44.71
N SER A 87 6.55 -7.37 44.48
CA SER A 87 6.24 -5.98 44.11
C SER A 87 5.68 -5.85 42.69
N GLY A 88 6.02 -6.81 41.82
CA GLY A 88 5.70 -6.76 40.40
C GLY A 88 6.67 -5.92 39.57
N ALA A 89 7.82 -5.52 40.12
CA ALA A 89 8.83 -4.74 39.41
C ALA A 89 9.63 -5.61 38.42
N TYR A 90 9.11 -5.79 37.21
CA TYR A 90 9.75 -6.50 36.09
C TYR A 90 9.22 -5.97 34.76
N ALA A 91 9.97 -6.20 33.68
CA ALA A 91 9.47 -6.06 32.32
C ALA A 91 9.31 -7.44 31.68
N VAL A 92 8.30 -7.61 30.82
CA VAL A 92 8.02 -8.88 30.15
C VAL A 92 7.92 -8.67 28.64
N VAL A 93 8.72 -9.43 27.91
CA VAL A 93 8.62 -9.53 26.45
C VAL A 93 7.47 -10.49 26.15
N GLY A 94 6.39 -9.94 25.59
CA GLY A 94 5.22 -10.68 25.14
C GLY A 94 4.13 -10.94 26.19
N ASN A 95 2.87 -10.73 25.81
CA ASN A 95 1.69 -11.00 26.64
C ASN A 95 0.93 -12.24 26.08
N PRO A 96 0.68 -13.32 26.84
CA PRO A 96 0.03 -14.52 26.31
C PRO A 96 -1.41 -14.27 25.83
N PRO A 97 -1.86 -14.83 24.68
CA PRO A 97 -1.28 -16.00 24.03
C PRO A 97 -0.45 -15.76 22.75
N ASP A 98 -0.32 -14.53 22.24
CA ASP A 98 0.05 -14.29 20.83
C ASP A 98 1.39 -13.54 20.62
N SER A 99 2.34 -13.66 21.54
CA SER A 99 3.64 -12.96 21.44
C SER A 99 4.81 -13.93 21.39
N GLY A 100 5.72 -13.71 20.44
CA GLY A 100 6.87 -14.53 20.05
C GLY A 100 7.49 -15.39 21.15
N THR A 101 7.49 -16.70 20.92
CA THR A 101 8.26 -17.65 21.73
C THR A 101 9.75 -17.41 21.53
N LEU A 102 10.52 -17.29 22.63
CA LEU A 102 11.98 -17.39 22.57
C LEU A 102 12.40 -18.56 21.66
N PRO A 103 13.50 -18.45 20.90
CA PRO A 103 14.11 -19.57 20.21
C PRO A 103 14.35 -20.71 21.22
N ILE A 104 13.87 -21.91 20.89
CA ILE A 104 14.05 -23.06 21.79
C ILE A 104 15.54 -23.43 21.79
N PHE A 105 16.27 -23.01 22.82
CA PHE A 105 17.68 -23.40 22.96
C PHE A 105 17.78 -24.88 23.33
N THR A 106 17.91 -25.74 22.32
CA THR A 106 18.07 -27.18 22.51
C THR A 106 19.53 -27.55 22.84
N THR A 107 19.79 -28.78 23.29
CA THR A 107 21.16 -29.32 23.34
C THR A 107 21.67 -29.82 21.98
N GLU A 108 20.88 -29.69 20.91
CA GLU A 108 21.35 -30.06 19.59
C GLU A 108 22.54 -29.17 19.22
N ALA A 109 23.52 -29.77 18.53
CA ALA A 109 24.76 -29.09 18.17
C ALA A 109 24.52 -27.89 17.23
N ASP A 110 23.34 -27.83 16.61
CA ASP A 110 22.98 -26.91 15.54
C ASP A 110 22.15 -25.71 16.02
N SER A 111 21.93 -25.53 17.33
CA SER A 111 21.22 -24.36 17.89
C SER A 111 22.16 -23.46 18.71
N GLU A 112 22.71 -22.41 18.11
CA GLU A 112 23.62 -21.45 18.76
C GLU A 112 22.88 -20.19 19.23
N PHE A 113 23.41 -19.48 20.23
CA PHE A 113 22.83 -18.21 20.69
C PHE A 113 23.79 -17.34 21.48
N THR A 114 23.46 -16.05 21.58
CA THR A 114 24.14 -15.09 22.46
C THR A 114 23.14 -14.18 23.18
N TRP A 115 23.25 -14.05 24.50
CA TRP A 115 22.51 -13.06 25.30
C TRP A 115 23.49 -12.04 25.87
N SER A 116 23.25 -10.76 25.65
CA SER A 116 24.10 -9.63 26.07
C SER A 116 23.26 -8.60 26.80
N PHE A 117 23.75 -8.04 27.91
CA PHE A 117 23.08 -6.93 28.59
C PHE A 117 24.05 -6.19 29.52
N TRP A 118 23.76 -4.93 29.81
CA TRP A 118 24.42 -4.16 30.87
C TRP A 118 23.59 -4.15 32.14
N ALA A 119 24.26 -4.35 33.28
CA ALA A 119 23.61 -4.33 34.59
C ALA A 119 24.49 -3.70 35.66
N LYS A 120 23.88 -2.88 36.52
CA LYS A 120 24.47 -2.34 37.75
C LYS A 120 23.65 -2.75 38.96
N SER A 121 24.19 -3.63 39.78
CA SER A 121 23.49 -4.15 40.97
C SER A 121 23.70 -3.25 42.19
N GLU A 122 22.62 -2.88 42.90
CA GLU A 122 22.69 -1.96 44.04
C GLU A 122 23.01 -2.66 45.39
N GLN A 123 22.61 -3.91 45.56
CA GLN A 123 22.80 -4.64 46.83
C GLN A 123 24.01 -5.60 46.81
N GLY A 124 24.75 -5.65 45.69
CA GLY A 124 25.65 -6.75 45.37
C GLY A 124 24.84 -8.01 45.03
N ALA A 125 25.52 -9.10 44.62
CA ALA A 125 24.81 -10.28 44.12
C ALA A 125 24.13 -11.11 45.25
N ASN A 126 22.86 -10.83 45.50
CA ASN A 126 21.91 -11.69 46.19
C ASN A 126 21.31 -12.66 45.16
N ASN A 127 21.06 -13.92 45.54
CA ASN A 127 20.67 -15.03 44.65
C ASN A 127 19.29 -14.80 43.99
N ASP A 128 19.24 -13.83 43.08
CA ASP A 128 18.05 -13.25 42.48
C ASP A 128 18.12 -13.42 40.94
N VAL A 129 16.95 -13.53 40.32
CA VAL A 129 16.84 -13.68 38.86
C VAL A 129 16.94 -12.32 38.19
N ILE A 130 17.78 -12.21 37.16
CA ILE A 130 17.98 -10.95 36.42
C ILE A 130 17.32 -11.00 35.04
N LEU A 131 17.48 -12.12 34.32
CA LEU A 131 17.00 -12.28 32.95
C LEU A 131 16.57 -13.73 32.70
N GLY A 132 15.37 -13.97 32.19
CA GLY A 132 14.92 -15.31 31.77
C GLY A 132 13.46 -15.62 32.05
N ASN A 133 13.08 -16.91 32.02
CA ASN A 133 11.70 -17.39 32.15
C ASN A 133 11.53 -18.35 33.34
N ARG A 134 10.52 -18.13 34.20
CA ARG A 134 10.28 -18.99 35.38
C ARG A 134 8.82 -19.27 35.71
N TYR A 135 7.93 -18.27 35.71
CA TYR A 135 6.54 -18.44 36.14
C TYR A 135 5.52 -18.09 35.07
N SER A 136 4.44 -18.87 34.96
CA SER A 136 3.32 -18.53 34.08
C SER A 136 2.47 -17.39 34.62
N SER A 137 1.80 -16.66 33.73
CA SER A 137 0.79 -15.64 34.08
C SER A 137 -0.37 -16.20 34.92
N ALA A 138 -0.61 -17.51 34.86
CA ALA A 138 -1.63 -18.21 35.66
C ALA A 138 -1.15 -18.66 37.05
N GLY A 139 0.13 -18.48 37.39
CA GLY A 139 0.75 -18.90 38.65
C GLY A 139 1.21 -20.36 38.64
N GLY A 140 2.52 -20.59 38.70
CA GLY A 140 3.17 -21.91 38.74
C GLY A 140 4.51 -21.92 38.01
N ASP A 141 5.50 -22.66 38.53
CA ASP A 141 6.87 -22.77 37.99
C ASP A 141 6.85 -23.58 36.67
N PHE A 142 7.49 -23.07 35.62
CA PHE A 142 7.62 -23.78 34.35
C PHE A 142 8.66 -24.89 34.46
N ALA A 143 8.36 -26.06 33.89
CA ALA A 143 9.33 -27.13 33.76
C ALA A 143 9.33 -27.64 32.31
N PRO A 144 10.40 -27.39 31.52
CA PRO A 144 11.69 -26.78 31.91
C PRO A 144 11.78 -25.26 31.76
N ARG A 145 12.60 -24.64 32.64
CA ARG A 145 12.86 -23.19 32.74
C ARG A 145 14.26 -22.84 32.24
N GLN A 146 14.51 -21.56 31.92
CA GLN A 146 15.80 -21.01 31.53
C GLN A 146 15.96 -19.61 32.11
N PHE A 147 16.90 -19.43 33.04
CA PHE A 147 17.17 -18.09 33.56
C PHE A 147 18.62 -17.92 34.00
N ILE A 148 19.03 -16.65 33.99
CA ILE A 148 20.27 -16.15 34.56
C ILE A 148 19.98 -15.64 35.96
N LYS A 149 20.79 -16.12 36.90
CA LYS A 149 20.92 -15.52 38.22
C LYS A 149 22.37 -15.28 38.57
N PHE A 150 22.59 -14.26 39.37
CA PHE A 150 23.89 -13.95 39.92
C PHE A 150 23.86 -14.17 41.42
N THR A 151 24.86 -14.88 41.93
CA THR A 151 25.17 -14.90 43.36
C THR A 151 26.47 -14.16 43.59
N THR A 152 26.83 -13.89 44.85
CA THR A 152 28.13 -13.27 45.19
C THR A 152 29.32 -13.79 44.37
N ARG A 153 29.37 -15.09 44.02
CA ARG A 153 30.52 -15.71 43.31
C ARG A 153 30.19 -16.59 42.13
N MET A 154 28.93 -16.69 41.74
CA MET A 154 28.51 -17.66 40.73
C MET A 154 27.50 -17.04 39.78
N PHE A 155 27.80 -17.16 38.49
CA PHE A 155 26.82 -17.04 37.41
C PHE A 155 26.15 -18.40 37.33
N GLU A 156 24.83 -18.44 37.40
CA GLU A 156 24.10 -19.68 37.20
C GLU A 156 23.11 -19.53 36.05
N TRP A 157 23.34 -20.37 35.03
CA TRP A 157 22.35 -20.70 34.01
C TRP A 157 21.60 -21.95 34.47
N ASP A 158 20.33 -21.82 34.84
CA ASP A 158 19.51 -22.93 35.32
C ASP A 158 18.55 -23.43 34.22
N THR A 159 18.72 -24.69 33.82
CA THR A 159 17.84 -25.41 32.87
C THR A 159 17.13 -26.61 33.52
N ASN A 160 16.83 -26.53 34.83
CA ASN A 160 16.50 -27.64 35.75
C ASN A 160 17.68 -28.54 36.15
N ASN A 161 18.87 -28.29 35.62
CA ASN A 161 20.15 -28.78 36.13
C ASN A 161 21.07 -27.57 36.24
N VAL A 162 21.33 -27.11 37.45
CA VAL A 162 22.16 -25.91 37.70
C VAL A 162 23.54 -26.07 37.06
N GLN A 163 23.82 -25.25 36.05
CA GLN A 163 25.10 -25.22 35.33
C GLN A 163 25.81 -23.90 35.69
N GLY A 164 26.35 -23.85 36.91
CA GLY A 164 27.04 -22.65 37.41
C GLY A 164 28.50 -22.54 36.97
N LEU A 165 28.96 -21.32 36.74
CA LEU A 165 30.36 -20.96 36.51
C LEU A 165 30.84 -20.03 37.63
N ASP A 166 31.92 -20.41 38.32
CA ASP A 166 32.51 -19.60 39.39
C ASP A 166 33.22 -18.38 38.78
N TYR A 167 33.02 -17.19 39.36
CA TYR A 167 33.68 -15.95 38.95
C TYR A 167 34.17 -15.12 40.16
N GLU A 168 34.91 -14.04 39.90
CA GLU A 168 35.25 -13.04 40.93
C GLU A 168 34.05 -12.17 41.33
N ASP A 169 33.96 -11.81 42.62
CA ASP A 169 32.81 -11.13 43.25
C ASP A 169 32.32 -9.92 42.42
N ILE A 170 31.00 -9.88 42.11
CA ILE A 170 30.37 -8.74 41.43
C ILE A 170 30.26 -7.56 42.41
N PRO A 171 30.92 -6.41 42.13
CA PRO A 171 30.85 -5.24 43.00
C PRO A 171 29.48 -4.56 42.90
N ALA A 172 28.97 -4.09 44.04
CA ALA A 172 27.76 -3.27 44.07
C ALA A 172 28.03 -1.86 43.50
N GLY A 173 27.08 -1.33 42.75
CA GLY A 173 27.08 0.04 42.23
C GLY A 173 28.03 0.28 41.05
N ILE A 174 28.47 -0.78 40.36
CA ILE A 174 29.32 -0.68 39.16
C ILE A 174 28.59 -1.33 37.97
N TRP A 175 28.51 -0.61 36.85
CA TRP A 175 28.02 -1.17 35.58
C TRP A 175 28.99 -2.23 35.07
N MET A 176 28.44 -3.37 34.68
CA MET A 176 29.19 -4.41 33.99
C MET A 176 28.39 -4.94 32.82
N HIS A 177 29.11 -5.31 31.77
CA HIS A 177 28.58 -5.99 30.62
C HIS A 177 28.58 -7.49 30.87
N HIS A 178 27.47 -8.15 30.56
CA HIS A 178 27.29 -9.58 30.78
C HIS A 178 26.87 -10.23 29.47
N VAL A 179 27.67 -11.19 28.99
CA VAL A 179 27.38 -11.91 27.75
C VAL A 179 27.48 -13.41 27.95
N VAL A 180 26.47 -14.15 27.48
CA VAL A 180 26.38 -15.61 27.53
C VAL A 180 26.27 -16.13 26.12
N VAL A 181 27.23 -16.94 25.70
CA VAL A 181 27.30 -17.52 24.36
C VAL A 181 27.17 -19.04 24.44
N LYS A 182 26.27 -19.63 23.67
CA LYS A 182 26.24 -21.07 23.41
C LYS A 182 26.72 -21.35 22.00
N SER A 183 27.83 -22.07 21.88
CA SER A 183 28.27 -22.67 20.61
C SER A 183 28.30 -24.19 20.75
N GLY A 184 27.51 -24.89 19.92
CA GLY A 184 27.29 -26.33 20.03
C GLY A 184 26.80 -26.76 21.42
N THR A 185 27.65 -27.49 22.16
CA THR A 185 27.34 -27.98 23.53
C THR A 185 28.10 -27.22 24.62
N GLU A 186 28.83 -26.16 24.27
CA GLU A 186 29.59 -25.34 25.20
C GLU A 186 28.85 -24.02 25.47
N LEU A 187 28.70 -23.68 26.75
CA LEU A 187 28.22 -22.39 27.22
C LEU A 187 29.41 -21.60 27.78
N THR A 188 29.61 -20.40 27.26
CA THR A 188 30.72 -19.51 27.62
C THR A 188 30.16 -18.20 28.14
N TYR A 189 30.69 -17.74 29.26
CA TYR A 189 30.30 -16.47 29.88
C TYR A 189 31.45 -15.45 29.74
N TYR A 190 31.11 -14.24 29.28
CA TYR A 190 32.00 -13.10 29.14
C TYR A 190 31.52 -11.96 30.05
N ARG A 191 32.48 -11.17 30.53
CA ARG A 191 32.28 -9.98 31.35
C ARG A 191 33.17 -8.87 30.82
N ASP A 192 32.57 -7.71 30.57
CA ASP A 192 33.25 -6.51 30.07
C ASP A 192 34.13 -6.81 28.84
N GLY A 193 33.57 -7.56 27.89
CA GLY A 193 34.29 -8.02 26.69
C GLY A 193 35.14 -9.29 26.87
N PHE A 194 35.53 -9.65 28.09
CA PHE A 194 36.50 -10.74 28.35
C PHE A 194 35.86 -12.05 28.81
N GLN A 195 36.34 -13.18 28.29
CA GLN A 195 35.87 -14.50 28.69
C GLN A 195 36.17 -14.78 30.17
N SER A 196 35.12 -15.00 30.97
CA SER A 196 35.21 -15.38 32.38
C SER A 196 35.29 -16.90 32.58
N GLY A 197 34.71 -17.69 31.67
CA GLY A 197 34.91 -19.15 31.62
C GLY A 197 33.89 -19.87 30.74
N SER A 198 34.07 -21.18 30.55
CA SER A 198 33.13 -22.03 29.81
C SER A 198 32.81 -23.36 30.52
N ARG A 199 31.68 -23.98 30.15
CA ARG A 199 31.28 -25.32 30.61
C ARG A 199 30.42 -26.03 29.55
N THR A 200 30.54 -27.36 29.48
CA THR A 200 29.69 -28.20 28.63
C THR A 200 28.31 -28.44 29.25
N ILE A 201 27.24 -28.14 28.50
CA ILE A 201 25.86 -28.40 28.91
C ILE A 201 25.45 -29.85 28.62
N VAL A 202 24.61 -30.45 29.48
CA VAL A 202 24.25 -31.90 29.41
C VAL A 202 22.74 -32.20 29.48
N ALA A 203 21.88 -31.19 29.42
CA ALA A 203 20.42 -31.38 29.41
C ALA A 203 19.72 -30.28 28.59
N ALA A 204 18.72 -30.67 27.79
CA ALA A 204 17.93 -29.78 26.94
C ALA A 204 16.67 -29.26 27.65
N PRO A 205 16.34 -27.96 27.49
CA PRO A 205 14.99 -27.43 27.64
C PRO A 205 14.00 -28.09 26.64
N GLN A 206 12.70 -27.97 26.90
CA GLN A 206 11.63 -28.64 26.15
C GLN A 206 10.46 -27.72 25.79
N ASP A 207 10.29 -26.53 26.40
CA ASP A 207 9.17 -25.64 26.11
C ASP A 207 9.59 -24.15 26.06
N PRO A 208 9.11 -23.34 25.09
CA PRO A 208 9.33 -21.90 25.05
C PRO A 208 8.36 -21.12 25.97
N GLN A 209 8.83 -20.01 26.57
CA GLN A 209 8.07 -19.12 27.47
C GLN A 209 8.61 -17.67 27.40
N PRO A 210 7.82 -16.63 27.79
CA PRO A 210 8.19 -15.21 27.66
C PRO A 210 9.43 -14.81 28.47
N VAL A 211 10.14 -13.78 28.01
CA VAL A 211 11.38 -13.25 28.64
C VAL A 211 11.04 -12.21 29.68
N TYR A 212 11.61 -12.33 30.88
CA TYR A 212 11.48 -11.33 31.94
C TYR A 212 12.80 -10.62 32.21
N PHE A 213 12.73 -9.29 32.37
CA PHE A 213 13.81 -8.42 32.84
C PHE A 213 13.57 -8.06 34.32
N GLY A 214 14.62 -8.12 35.15
CA GLY A 214 14.56 -7.69 36.55
C GLY A 214 14.02 -8.71 37.55
N GLY A 215 13.56 -9.89 37.09
CA GLY A 215 13.08 -11.00 37.92
C GLY A 215 11.57 -11.25 37.82
N GLN A 216 11.06 -12.29 38.50
CA GLN A 216 9.63 -12.59 38.49
C GLN A 216 9.19 -13.33 39.77
N GLY A 217 8.20 -12.78 40.48
CA GLY A 217 7.60 -13.41 41.66
C GLY A 217 8.38 -13.14 42.96
N VAL A 218 9.20 -14.11 43.41
CA VAL A 218 9.82 -14.15 44.76
C VAL A 218 11.35 -14.15 44.78
N GLU A 219 11.98 -13.87 43.64
CA GLU A 219 13.44 -13.75 43.50
C GLU A 219 13.73 -12.59 42.53
N ASN A 220 13.32 -11.38 42.93
CA ASN A 220 13.44 -10.15 42.12
C ASN A 220 14.78 -9.45 42.38
N TRP A 221 15.38 -8.89 41.34
CA TRP A 221 16.69 -8.25 41.43
C TRP A 221 16.58 -6.73 41.67
N ALA A 222 17.49 -6.20 42.48
CA ALA A 222 17.63 -4.76 42.74
C ALA A 222 18.82 -4.16 41.96
N GLY A 223 18.52 -3.32 40.96
CA GLY A 223 19.56 -2.66 40.16
C GLY A 223 19.03 -1.94 38.92
N TYR A 224 19.96 -1.44 38.12
CA TYR A 224 19.74 -0.72 36.86
C TYR A 224 20.16 -1.59 35.68
N MET A 225 19.39 -1.59 34.59
CA MET A 225 19.64 -2.36 33.39
C MET A 225 19.58 -1.47 32.14
N SER A 226 20.44 -1.75 31.16
CA SER A 226 20.47 -1.06 29.87
C SER A 226 20.95 -2.03 28.77
N ASP A 227 20.60 -1.72 27.52
CA ASP A 227 21.14 -2.34 26.30
C ASP A 227 21.12 -3.87 26.30
N VAL A 228 19.91 -4.45 26.37
CA VAL A 228 19.66 -5.90 26.32
C VAL A 228 19.61 -6.34 24.86
N ARG A 229 20.44 -7.31 24.46
CA ARG A 229 20.51 -7.88 23.11
C ARG A 229 20.47 -9.40 23.13
N LEU A 230 19.66 -10.00 22.28
CA LEU A 230 19.56 -11.44 22.07
C LEU A 230 19.89 -11.75 20.61
N TYR A 231 20.73 -12.74 20.36
CA TYR A 231 21.14 -13.18 19.03
C TYR A 231 20.85 -14.67 18.85
N ASN A 232 20.45 -15.05 17.64
CA ASN A 232 20.29 -16.43 17.19
C ASN A 232 21.61 -17.07 16.69
N ALA A 233 22.75 -16.47 17.06
CA ALA A 233 24.07 -16.94 16.70
C ALA A 233 25.03 -16.89 17.90
N ALA A 234 26.08 -17.71 17.87
CA ALA A 234 27.21 -17.59 18.77
C ALA A 234 28.15 -16.46 18.30
N LEU A 235 28.23 -15.36 19.06
CA LEU A 235 29.18 -14.30 18.77
C LEU A 235 30.61 -14.72 19.14
N SER A 236 31.58 -14.30 18.34
CA SER A 236 33.01 -14.46 18.59
C SER A 236 33.50 -13.46 19.64
N GLU A 237 34.66 -13.74 20.24
CA GLU A 237 35.29 -12.85 21.24
C GLU A 237 35.53 -11.44 20.70
N ALA A 238 35.84 -11.30 19.41
CA ALA A 238 36.05 -9.99 18.79
C ALA A 238 34.74 -9.21 18.58
N GLU A 239 33.66 -9.90 18.17
CA GLU A 239 32.33 -9.27 18.06
C GLU A 239 31.79 -8.87 19.45
N ILE A 240 32.06 -9.67 20.48
CA ILE A 240 31.71 -9.34 21.87
C ILE A 240 32.49 -8.11 22.35
N GLN A 241 33.77 -8.01 21.99
CA GLN A 241 34.58 -6.83 22.28
C GLN A 241 34.01 -5.58 21.59
N THR A 242 33.56 -5.70 20.34
CA THR A 242 32.88 -4.61 19.63
C THR A 242 31.55 -4.22 20.29
N VAL A 243 30.72 -5.19 20.69
CA VAL A 243 29.46 -4.91 21.43
C VAL A 243 29.75 -4.25 22.79
N TYR A 244 30.85 -4.59 23.44
CA TYR A 244 31.29 -3.95 24.68
C TYR A 244 31.80 -2.52 24.48
N GLU A 245 32.54 -2.27 23.39
CA GLU A 245 33.10 -0.96 23.05
C GLU A 245 32.02 0.03 22.59
N ASN A 246 30.98 -0.45 21.90
CA ASN A 246 29.84 0.34 21.42
C ASN A 246 28.72 0.51 22.48
N ARG A 247 29.09 0.68 23.75
CA ARG A 247 28.12 0.78 24.86
C ARG A 247 27.34 2.10 24.78
N GLY A 248 26.01 2.03 24.86
CA GLY A 248 25.16 3.20 25.12
C GLY A 248 25.15 4.29 24.04
N VAL A 249 25.14 3.92 22.75
CA VAL A 249 24.94 4.89 21.66
C VAL A 249 23.48 5.35 21.65
N PHE A 250 23.18 6.33 22.51
CA PHE A 250 21.95 7.12 22.54
C PHE A 250 22.29 8.55 22.99
N SER A 251 22.56 9.46 22.06
CA SER A 251 22.33 10.89 22.28
C SER A 251 21.63 11.46 21.05
N THR A 252 20.64 12.31 21.27
CA THR A 252 20.22 13.34 20.31
C THR A 252 20.92 14.66 20.67
N GLU A 253 22.05 14.59 21.38
CA GLU A 253 22.85 15.75 21.73
C GLU A 253 23.87 16.00 20.61
N ASP A 254 24.16 17.27 20.41
CA ASP A 254 25.19 17.83 19.54
C ASP A 254 26.25 18.31 20.54
N ASP A 255 27.18 17.41 20.88
CA ASP A 255 28.10 17.57 22.01
C ASP A 255 29.15 18.67 21.78
N ASP A 256 29.34 19.10 20.53
CA ASP A 256 30.25 20.18 20.13
C ASP A 256 29.57 21.50 19.72
N GLU A 257 28.23 21.56 19.83
CA GLU A 257 27.34 22.70 19.51
C GLU A 257 27.50 23.20 18.06
N ASP A 258 27.78 22.30 17.13
CA ASP A 258 28.03 22.60 15.72
C ASP A 258 26.75 22.54 14.85
N GLY A 259 25.64 22.03 15.40
CA GLY A 259 24.34 21.87 14.77
C GLY A 259 24.05 20.43 14.28
N LEU A 260 25.06 19.55 14.25
CA LEU A 260 24.94 18.16 13.85
C LEU A 260 24.86 17.26 15.11
N PRO A 261 23.88 16.35 15.22
CA PRO A 261 23.84 15.41 16.33
C PRO A 261 24.93 14.35 16.17
N ASP A 262 25.52 13.95 17.30
CA ASP A 262 26.62 12.98 17.33
C ASP A 262 26.30 11.67 16.58
N ILE A 263 25.03 11.24 16.61
CA ILE A 263 24.55 10.02 15.92
C ILE A 263 24.62 10.13 14.39
N TRP A 264 24.52 11.34 13.84
CA TRP A 264 24.62 11.60 12.41
C TRP A 264 26.09 11.66 12.00
N GLU A 265 26.92 12.36 12.77
CA GLU A 265 28.36 12.40 12.54
C GLU A 265 29.00 11.00 12.56
N GLU A 266 28.62 10.15 13.52
CA GLU A 266 29.13 8.78 13.63
C GLU A 266 28.67 7.87 12.46
N LYS A 267 27.49 8.13 11.86
CA LYS A 267 26.98 7.38 10.69
C LYS A 267 27.88 7.58 9.47
N TYR A 268 28.39 8.80 9.27
CA TYR A 268 29.17 9.18 8.09
C TYR A 268 30.70 9.22 8.34
N ALA A 269 31.16 8.91 9.56
CA ALA A 269 32.56 9.05 9.93
C ALA A 269 33.27 7.83 10.53
N GLY A 270 34.07 7.20 9.67
CA GLY A 270 35.47 6.96 10.01
C GLY A 270 36.38 8.19 9.78
N ASN A 271 35.83 9.38 9.47
CA ASN A 271 36.59 10.58 9.05
C ASN A 271 35.98 11.97 9.35
N LEU A 272 34.76 12.13 9.89
CA LEU A 272 34.28 13.40 10.51
C LEU A 272 34.74 13.56 11.97
N THR A 273 35.38 12.57 12.59
CA THR A 273 35.86 12.71 13.98
C THR A 273 37.12 13.57 14.07
N ASP A 274 37.06 14.68 14.81
CA ASP A 274 37.80 14.82 16.08
C ASP A 274 37.34 16.05 16.88
N LEU A 275 36.49 15.83 17.89
CA LEU A 275 36.80 16.29 19.24
C LEU A 275 36.14 15.38 20.28
N SER A 276 36.85 14.30 20.61
CA SER A 276 36.52 13.50 21.79
C SER A 276 36.39 14.40 23.02
N GLY A 277 35.18 14.43 23.59
CA GLY A 277 34.72 15.02 24.85
C GLY A 277 35.70 15.88 25.66
N VAL A 278 35.27 17.12 25.94
CA VAL A 278 35.10 17.73 27.28
C VAL A 278 34.76 19.22 27.09
N ALA A 279 33.55 19.60 27.49
CA ALA A 279 33.07 20.98 27.57
C ALA A 279 34.07 21.94 28.26
N THR A 280 34.42 23.05 27.60
CA THR A 280 34.34 24.46 28.11
C THR A 280 35.02 25.46 27.18
N VAL A 281 34.29 26.51 26.78
CA VAL A 281 34.81 27.71 26.11
C VAL A 281 35.95 28.37 26.92
N LEU A 282 37.17 28.41 26.35
CA LEU A 282 38.07 29.58 26.20
C LEU A 282 39.52 29.21 25.79
N GLU A 283 39.98 29.86 24.71
CA GLU A 283 41.37 30.25 24.35
C GLU A 283 42.34 29.20 23.75
N ASP A 284 42.76 29.48 22.50
CA ASP A 284 44.14 29.35 22.01
C ASP A 284 44.79 27.97 22.16
N GLU A 285 44.48 27.05 21.24
CA GLU A 285 45.04 25.71 21.24
C GLU A 285 46.48 25.64 20.75
N ILE A 286 47.26 24.85 21.48
CA ILE A 286 48.65 24.56 21.21
C ILE A 286 48.74 23.06 21.01
N SER A 287 48.98 22.61 19.79
CA SER A 287 49.11 21.20 19.47
C SER A 287 50.55 20.84 19.13
N PHE A 288 50.98 19.63 19.51
CA PHE A 288 52.30 19.10 19.16
C PHE A 288 52.14 18.08 18.04
N GLY A 289 52.76 18.36 16.90
CA GLY A 289 52.83 17.42 15.79
C GLY A 289 53.91 16.37 16.03
N GLY A 290 53.59 15.12 15.69
CA GLY A 290 54.47 13.96 15.79
C GLY A 290 55.76 14.05 14.95
N PRO A 291 56.61 13.00 14.96
CA PRO A 291 57.87 13.00 14.25
C PRO A 291 57.65 13.09 12.73
N ILE A 292 58.21 14.12 12.10
CA ILE A 292 58.13 14.32 10.63
C ILE A 292 58.93 13.20 9.95
N THR A 293 58.32 12.50 9.00
CA THR A 293 58.98 11.50 8.14
C THR A 293 58.79 11.86 6.66
N ASP A 294 59.34 11.06 5.74
CA ASP A 294 59.19 11.35 4.30
C ASP A 294 57.84 10.99 3.71
N GLU A 295 57.22 9.94 4.24
CA GLU A 295 55.86 9.54 3.86
C GLU A 295 54.84 10.37 4.65
N ALA A 296 55.18 10.76 5.88
CA ALA A 296 54.39 11.68 6.70
C ALA A 296 54.93 13.11 6.62
N SER A 297 54.66 13.76 5.51
CA SER A 297 54.58 15.21 5.43
C SER A 297 53.18 15.71 5.84
N MET A 298 52.61 15.06 6.85
CA MET A 298 51.35 15.37 7.54
C MET A 298 51.32 16.73 8.28
N GLY A 299 52.29 17.60 8.02
CA GLY A 299 52.34 18.97 8.55
C GLY A 299 52.27 20.06 7.48
N VAL A 300 52.28 19.70 6.20
CA VAL A 300 52.11 20.62 5.07
C VAL A 300 51.16 19.93 4.10
N SER A 301 49.87 20.20 4.27
CA SER A 301 48.80 19.70 3.40
C SER A 301 48.78 20.50 2.08
N THR A 302 48.22 19.95 1.01
CA THR A 302 47.97 20.73 -0.21
C THR A 302 46.74 21.62 -0.13
N ASP A 303 45.91 21.36 0.88
CA ASP A 303 44.55 21.85 1.04
C ASP A 303 44.55 23.13 1.88
N ILE A 304 45.57 23.33 2.71
CA ILE A 304 45.83 24.60 3.38
C ILE A 304 46.66 25.51 2.46
N THR A 305 46.18 26.74 2.20
CA THR A 305 46.97 27.74 1.46
C THR A 305 48.06 28.35 2.34
N TYR A 306 49.30 27.86 2.20
CA TYR A 306 50.46 28.40 2.93
C TYR A 306 51.07 29.60 2.20
N THR A 307 50.93 30.79 2.75
CA THR A 307 51.33 32.00 2.01
C THR A 307 52.80 32.43 2.19
N HIS A 308 53.49 32.10 3.30
CA HIS A 308 54.84 32.67 3.58
C HIS A 308 55.73 31.80 4.50
N ALA A 309 57.03 31.64 4.22
CA ALA A 309 57.99 31.02 5.16
C ALA A 309 59.23 31.88 5.46
N MET A 310 59.69 31.87 6.71
CA MET A 310 60.98 32.44 7.13
C MET A 310 62.12 31.42 6.99
N SER A 311 62.41 31.03 5.76
CA SER A 311 63.57 30.22 5.43
C SER A 311 64.72 31.14 5.00
N GLY A 312 65.86 31.03 5.68
CA GLY A 312 67.05 31.83 5.37
C GLY A 312 67.58 31.58 3.97
N HIS A 313 67.12 32.37 3.00
CA HIS A 313 67.72 32.69 1.70
C HIS A 313 67.30 31.89 0.45
N THR A 314 66.39 30.91 0.52
CA THR A 314 65.75 30.34 -0.68
C THR A 314 64.32 29.83 -0.40
N ALA A 315 63.40 30.04 -1.35
CA ALA A 315 62.11 29.36 -1.36
C ALA A 315 62.32 27.85 -1.35
N VAL A 316 61.52 27.15 -0.57
CA VAL A 316 61.54 25.68 -0.46
C VAL A 316 60.16 25.19 -0.88
N THR A 317 60.12 24.10 -1.64
CA THR A 317 58.88 23.41 -1.99
C THR A 317 58.83 22.11 -1.20
N ILE A 318 57.74 21.86 -0.50
CA ILE A 318 57.50 20.65 0.30
C ILE A 318 56.12 20.16 -0.06
N ASN A 319 55.98 18.89 -0.44
CA ASN A 319 54.70 18.33 -0.90
C ASN A 319 53.99 19.14 -2.02
N GLY A 320 54.75 19.74 -2.94
CA GLY A 320 54.16 20.56 -4.00
C GLY A 320 53.76 21.98 -3.57
N VAL A 321 53.66 22.26 -2.27
CA VAL A 321 53.44 23.60 -1.72
C VAL A 321 54.75 24.39 -1.77
N THR A 322 54.73 25.53 -2.44
CA THR A 322 55.90 26.42 -2.56
C THR A 322 55.77 27.59 -1.60
N PHE A 323 56.71 27.69 -0.66
CA PHE A 323 56.70 28.77 0.31
C PHE A 323 57.49 29.98 -0.19
N GLU A 324 56.87 31.17 -0.17
CA GLU A 324 57.57 32.42 -0.45
C GLU A 324 58.55 32.76 0.68
N ALA A 325 59.79 33.12 0.33
CA ALA A 325 60.80 33.49 1.32
C ALA A 325 60.61 34.95 1.76
N LEU A 326 60.22 35.17 3.02
CA LEU A 326 60.14 36.52 3.59
C LEU A 326 61.54 37.15 3.69
N ARG A 327 61.78 38.21 2.90
CA ARG A 327 63.02 38.99 2.97
C ARG A 327 62.80 40.21 3.87
N PRO A 328 63.82 40.67 4.62
CA PRO A 328 63.73 41.94 5.31
C PRO A 328 63.42 43.05 4.29
N ASN A 329 62.27 43.72 4.45
CA ASN A 329 61.77 44.84 3.62
C ASN A 329 61.05 44.52 2.29
N GLN A 330 60.51 43.31 2.08
CA GLN A 330 59.51 43.05 1.03
C GLN A 330 58.32 42.30 1.65
N TYR A 331 57.18 42.97 1.81
CA TYR A 331 55.98 42.40 2.42
C TYR A 331 54.72 42.67 1.58
N PRO A 332 53.67 41.83 1.66
CA PRO A 332 52.32 42.13 1.15
C PRO A 332 51.74 43.43 1.74
N GLU A 333 50.79 44.08 1.05
CA GLU A 333 50.26 45.41 1.46
C GLU A 333 49.63 45.44 2.87
N ASN A 334 49.20 44.28 3.39
CA ASN A 334 48.51 44.14 4.69
C ASN A 334 49.32 43.36 5.74
N PHE A 335 50.63 43.16 5.54
CA PHE A 335 51.44 42.37 6.47
C PHE A 335 52.76 43.07 6.75
N ASP A 336 53.09 43.31 8.02
CA ASP A 336 54.39 43.85 8.42
C ASP A 336 54.99 43.02 9.57
N TYR A 337 56.32 42.88 9.54
CA TYR A 337 57.11 42.12 10.49
C TYR A 337 58.35 42.90 10.95
N GLU A 338 58.50 43.01 12.27
CA GLU A 338 59.72 43.52 12.91
C GLU A 338 60.33 42.46 13.84
N ASN A 339 61.63 42.18 13.65
CA ASN A 339 62.44 41.40 14.58
C ASN A 339 63.22 42.34 15.50
N PHE A 340 62.85 42.42 16.78
CA PHE A 340 63.65 43.16 17.75
C PHE A 340 64.69 42.24 18.39
N ARG A 341 65.95 42.34 17.95
CA ARG A 341 67.08 41.92 18.77
C ARG A 341 67.35 42.99 19.82
N HIS A 342 67.22 42.66 21.10
CA HIS A 342 67.77 43.50 22.15
C HIS A 342 69.30 43.28 22.22
N GLU A 343 70.07 44.34 21.98
CA GLU A 343 71.50 44.32 21.70
C GLU A 343 72.38 43.51 22.68
N ALA A 344 73.21 42.59 22.15
CA ALA A 344 74.64 42.46 22.47
C ALA A 344 75.33 41.41 21.56
N GLY A 345 76.34 41.82 20.77
CA GLY A 345 77.48 40.96 20.39
C GLY A 345 77.40 40.17 19.07
N ASN A 346 78.12 40.67 18.06
CA ASN A 346 78.52 40.08 16.77
C ASN A 346 78.54 38.54 16.60
N GLY A 347 77.86 38.09 15.53
CA GLY A 347 78.27 36.96 14.69
C GLY A 347 77.12 36.02 14.34
N ALA A 348 76.61 36.04 13.11
CA ALA A 348 75.85 34.90 12.58
C ALA A 348 76.87 33.85 12.10
N LEU A 349 76.70 32.57 12.47
CA LEU A 349 77.54 31.50 11.94
C LEU A 349 77.25 31.33 10.44
N VAL A 350 78.24 31.57 9.61
CA VAL A 350 78.14 31.42 8.15
C VAL A 350 78.35 29.96 7.77
N GLN A 351 77.59 29.47 6.79
CA GLN A 351 77.70 28.13 6.22
C GLN A 351 79.17 27.82 5.85
N GLY A 352 79.79 26.87 6.57
CA GLY A 352 81.19 26.50 6.40
C GLY A 352 82.07 26.63 7.65
N ASP A 353 81.60 27.26 8.72
CA ASP A 353 82.31 27.26 10.02
C ASP A 353 82.48 25.81 10.54
N PRO A 354 83.67 25.43 11.05
CA PRO A 354 83.91 24.11 11.64
C PRO A 354 82.87 23.68 12.67
N MET A 355 82.28 24.62 13.42
CA MET A 355 81.26 24.33 14.44
C MET A 355 79.90 23.98 13.81
N SER A 356 79.52 24.65 12.72
CA SER A 356 78.34 24.31 11.91
C SER A 356 78.50 22.95 11.23
N GLN A 357 79.70 22.62 10.74
CA GLN A 357 80.00 21.30 10.16
C GLN A 357 80.00 20.18 11.21
N ALA A 358 80.49 20.45 12.42
CA ALA A 358 80.50 19.48 13.52
C ALA A 358 79.08 19.17 14.01
N LEU A 359 78.23 20.18 14.21
CA LEU A 359 76.82 20.00 14.62
C LEU A 359 76.00 19.24 13.56
N ARG A 360 76.21 19.53 12.27
CA ARG A 360 75.59 18.80 11.15
C ARG A 360 75.98 17.31 11.12
N ALA A 361 77.14 16.93 11.64
CA ALA A 361 77.60 15.54 11.64
C ALA A 361 76.97 14.66 12.74
N PHE A 362 76.40 15.27 13.80
CA PHE A 362 75.72 14.55 14.88
C PHE A 362 74.23 14.32 14.64
N TRP A 363 73.66 15.04 13.67
CA TRP A 363 72.29 14.84 13.20
C TRP A 363 72.31 13.87 12.00
N ASN A 364 71.72 12.68 12.17
CA ASN A 364 71.50 11.75 11.06
C ASN A 364 70.00 11.65 10.74
N PRO A 365 69.48 12.49 9.81
CA PRO A 365 68.05 12.58 9.53
C PRO A 365 67.50 11.26 8.98
N THR A 366 68.34 10.49 8.29
CA THR A 366 68.00 9.18 7.73
C THR A 366 67.60 8.16 8.81
N THR A 367 68.24 8.22 9.99
CA THR A 367 67.89 7.33 11.11
C THR A 367 66.67 7.80 11.90
N GLY A 368 66.23 9.05 11.70
CA GLY A 368 65.00 9.61 12.28
C GLY A 368 63.80 9.53 11.34
N GLY A 369 63.92 8.89 10.17
CA GLY A 369 62.83 8.78 9.19
C GLY A 369 62.69 9.93 8.20
N VAL A 370 63.60 10.93 8.23
CA VAL A 370 63.63 12.06 7.27
C VAL A 370 64.73 11.84 6.22
N THR A 371 64.36 11.34 5.05
CA THR A 371 65.20 11.19 3.86
C THR A 371 64.86 12.19 2.72
N SER A 372 63.83 13.01 2.85
CA SER A 372 63.47 14.08 1.91
C SER A 372 64.58 15.12 1.83
N SER A 373 64.97 15.52 0.62
CA SER A 373 66.04 16.50 0.43
C SER A 373 65.55 17.93 0.72
N GLU A 374 64.25 18.15 0.54
CA GLU A 374 63.50 19.38 0.67
C GLU A 374 63.29 19.74 2.16
N ILE A 375 62.84 18.78 2.96
CA ILE A 375 62.71 18.92 4.42
C ILE A 375 64.10 19.11 5.06
N ARG A 376 65.11 18.41 4.55
CA ARG A 376 66.51 18.62 4.96
C ARG A 376 67.01 20.03 4.64
N LYS A 377 66.71 20.58 3.46
CA LYS A 377 67.05 21.96 3.07
C LYS A 377 66.35 22.98 3.98
N MET A 378 65.07 22.78 4.28
CA MET A 378 64.29 23.59 5.22
C MET A 378 64.94 23.63 6.61
N MET A 379 65.31 22.47 7.16
CA MET A 379 65.94 22.36 8.47
C MET A 379 67.38 22.90 8.53
N ASP A 380 68.06 22.97 7.39
CA ASP A 380 69.44 23.43 7.28
C ASP A 380 69.59 24.94 7.03
N ALA A 381 68.49 25.65 6.74
CA ALA A 381 68.49 27.04 6.28
C ALA A 381 68.57 28.09 7.40
N PHE A 382 68.30 27.73 8.66
CA PHE A 382 68.27 28.69 9.78
C PHE A 382 69.08 28.19 11.00
N PHE A 383 70.15 28.91 11.34
CA PHE A 383 70.85 28.75 12.62
C PHE A 383 70.65 30.04 13.43
N ALA A 384 69.71 30.01 14.37
CA ALA A 384 69.64 31.05 15.39
C ALA A 384 70.90 30.90 16.28
N ASN A 385 71.75 31.92 16.29
CA ASN A 385 72.97 31.90 17.09
C ASN A 385 72.64 32.35 18.52
N GLY A 386 72.73 31.43 19.49
CA GLY A 386 72.54 31.69 20.92
C GLY A 386 73.75 32.37 21.58
N ALA A 387 74.36 33.36 20.92
CA ALA A 387 75.52 34.08 21.44
C ALA A 387 75.14 35.30 22.33
N GLY A 388 73.91 35.34 22.86
CA GLY A 388 73.47 36.31 23.86
C GLY A 388 73.45 35.66 25.25
N GLY A 389 74.12 36.27 26.23
CA GLY A 389 74.06 35.81 27.63
C GLY A 389 72.64 35.84 28.21
N ASP A 390 72.48 35.20 29.39
CA ASP A 390 71.24 35.01 30.16
C ASP A 390 70.02 35.85 29.68
N GLY A 391 69.09 35.21 28.96
CA GLY A 391 67.77 35.78 28.65
C GLY A 391 67.65 36.56 27.32
N SER A 392 68.36 36.17 26.27
CA SER A 392 68.08 36.68 24.92
C SER A 392 66.70 36.20 24.45
N ASN A 393 65.69 37.05 24.62
CA ASN A 393 64.36 36.84 24.06
C ASN A 393 64.35 37.34 22.60
N GLU A 394 63.75 36.58 21.70
CA GLU A 394 63.42 37.05 20.35
C GLU A 394 61.95 37.50 20.33
N ASP A 395 61.72 38.78 20.02
CA ASP A 395 60.39 39.35 19.84
C ASP A 395 60.06 39.41 18.35
N ILE A 396 59.04 38.65 17.95
CA ILE A 396 58.43 38.65 16.63
C ILE A 396 57.10 39.40 16.74
N ARG A 397 56.93 40.47 15.96
CA ARG A 397 55.66 41.22 15.93
C ARG A 397 55.05 41.13 14.54
N LEU A 398 53.77 40.79 14.50
CA LEU A 398 52.96 40.74 13.30
C LEU A 398 51.84 41.79 13.40
N SER A 399 51.60 42.51 12.31
CA SER A 399 50.54 43.51 12.23
C SER A 399 49.89 43.55 10.86
N GLY A 400 48.61 43.93 10.84
CA GLY A 400 47.76 43.97 9.64
C GLY A 400 46.90 42.73 9.46
N LEU A 401 46.79 41.89 10.50
CA LEU A 401 45.87 40.75 10.52
C LEU A 401 44.42 41.25 10.54
N THR A 402 43.53 40.58 9.82
CA THR A 402 42.09 40.85 9.85
C THR A 402 41.54 40.53 11.24
N PRO A 403 40.97 41.49 11.97
CA PRO A 403 40.34 41.21 13.26
C PRO A 403 39.22 40.18 13.15
N GLY A 404 39.11 39.27 14.11
CA GLY A 404 38.14 38.16 14.13
C GLY A 404 38.56 36.92 13.35
N GLN A 405 39.61 36.98 12.53
CA GLN A 405 40.05 35.85 11.71
C GLN A 405 41.06 34.96 12.45
N ALA A 406 40.93 33.64 12.29
CA ALA A 406 41.84 32.63 12.86
C ALA A 406 43.09 32.43 11.99
N TYR A 407 44.24 32.25 12.63
CA TYR A 407 45.55 32.04 12.03
C TYR A 407 46.29 30.92 12.75
N GLU A 408 47.08 30.11 12.03
CA GLU A 408 47.83 29.00 12.62
C GLU A 408 49.36 29.21 12.50
N PHE A 409 50.07 29.14 13.62
CA PHE A 409 51.51 29.30 13.70
C PHE A 409 52.22 27.97 13.96
N ARG A 410 53.09 27.54 13.02
CA ARG A 410 53.84 26.28 13.16
C ARG A 410 55.35 26.47 13.43
N PHE A 411 55.80 26.13 14.63
CA PHE A 411 57.22 26.16 15.02
C PHE A 411 57.87 24.78 14.89
N TYR A 412 58.90 24.65 14.04
CA TYR A 412 59.58 23.38 13.83
C TYR A 412 60.85 23.28 14.68
N HIS A 413 61.01 22.18 15.40
CA HIS A 413 62.12 21.95 16.32
C HIS A 413 62.88 20.66 16.01
N ARG A 414 64.20 20.69 16.21
CA ARG A 414 65.06 19.50 16.13
C ARG A 414 65.87 19.29 17.43
N PRO A 415 65.83 18.10 18.06
CA PRO A 415 66.67 17.77 19.21
C PRO A 415 68.12 17.47 18.79
N LEU A 416 69.08 17.70 19.70
CA LEU A 416 70.49 17.30 19.50
C LEU A 416 70.70 15.87 20.08
N GLY A 417 71.53 15.06 19.41
CA GLY A 417 71.68 13.60 19.61
C GLY A 417 72.05 13.08 21.02
N PRO A 418 72.23 11.75 21.20
CA PRO A 418 72.23 11.08 22.51
C PRO A 418 73.38 11.46 23.45
N ALA A 419 73.09 11.51 24.76
CA ALA A 419 74.03 11.80 25.84
C ALA A 419 75.25 10.83 25.92
N GLY A 420 75.16 9.64 25.31
CA GLY A 420 76.18 8.59 25.41
C GLY A 420 77.48 8.82 24.62
N SER A 421 77.53 9.79 23.72
CA SER A 421 78.78 10.21 23.05
C SER A 421 79.42 11.46 23.65
N LEU A 422 78.81 12.02 24.71
CA LEU A 422 79.41 13.13 25.45
C LEU A 422 80.35 12.57 26.55
N PRO A 423 81.53 13.19 26.78
CA PRO A 423 82.46 12.76 27.82
C PRO A 423 81.76 12.57 29.18
N PRO A 424 82.24 11.65 30.05
CA PRO A 424 81.50 11.15 31.23
C PRO A 424 81.28 12.16 32.40
N ASN A 425 81.39 13.47 32.18
CA ASN A 425 81.23 14.52 33.19
C ASN A 425 80.09 15.53 32.89
N PHE A 426 79.17 15.22 31.98
CA PHE A 426 77.94 16.01 31.80
C PHE A 426 76.92 15.57 32.85
N GLY A 427 76.67 16.43 33.84
CA GLY A 427 75.63 16.20 34.85
C GLY A 427 74.24 16.53 34.30
N GLU A 428 73.26 15.75 34.72
CA GLU A 428 71.84 15.86 34.36
C GLU A 428 71.27 17.22 34.83
N SER A 429 71.07 18.14 33.88
CA SER A 429 70.12 19.24 34.03
C SER A 429 69.75 19.75 32.64
N TYR A 430 68.65 19.25 32.11
CA TYR A 430 67.94 19.84 30.97
C TYR A 430 67.04 20.96 31.53
N ALA A 431 66.87 22.06 30.79
CA ALA A 431 66.12 23.22 31.26
C ALA A 431 65.03 23.61 30.27
N ASP A 432 63.86 24.00 30.81
CA ASP A 432 62.60 24.27 30.12
C ASP A 432 62.72 25.29 28.96
N CYS A 433 62.16 24.98 27.80
CA CYS A 433 62.01 25.92 26.68
C CYS A 433 60.69 26.69 26.86
N ILE A 434 60.73 28.04 26.86
CA ILE A 434 59.54 28.87 27.14
C ILE A 434 59.17 29.72 25.92
N MET A 435 57.97 29.54 25.39
CA MET A 435 57.39 30.40 24.34
C MET A 435 56.20 31.17 24.90
N LYS A 436 56.12 32.46 24.62
CA LYS A 436 55.06 33.35 25.11
C LYS A 436 54.40 34.11 23.97
N PHE A 437 53.10 33.91 23.81
CA PHE A 437 52.24 34.59 22.83
C PHE A 437 51.51 35.73 23.54
N THR A 438 51.36 36.89 22.91
CA THR A 438 50.72 38.08 23.51
C THR A 438 49.84 38.81 22.50
N THR A 439 48.56 38.98 22.84
CA THR A 439 47.47 39.42 21.95
C THR A 439 46.51 40.31 22.74
N GLY A 440 46.14 41.50 22.23
CA GLY A 440 45.19 42.40 22.90
C GLY A 440 45.55 42.82 24.35
N GLY A 441 46.77 42.56 24.84
CA GLY A 441 47.18 42.77 26.24
C GLY A 441 47.16 41.52 27.12
N ASN A 442 46.62 40.40 26.65
CA ASN A 442 46.67 39.09 27.29
C ASN A 442 47.91 38.32 26.81
N SER A 443 48.47 37.44 27.66
CA SER A 443 49.59 36.61 27.25
C SER A 443 49.45 35.16 27.70
N LYS A 444 49.64 34.22 26.78
CA LYS A 444 49.72 32.78 27.04
C LYS A 444 51.18 32.32 26.94
N SER A 445 51.64 31.44 27.82
CA SER A 445 53.03 30.94 27.82
C SER A 445 53.06 29.43 27.92
N ILE A 446 53.88 28.80 27.09
CA ILE A 446 54.13 27.36 27.08
C ILE A 446 55.54 27.13 27.59
N SER A 447 55.69 26.18 28.52
CA SER A 447 56.99 25.64 28.91
C SER A 447 57.01 24.14 28.62
N TYR A 448 58.00 23.64 27.89
CA TYR A 448 58.16 22.20 27.64
C TYR A 448 59.60 21.74 27.91
N ASP A 449 59.74 20.51 28.43
CA ASP A 449 61.01 19.84 28.72
C ASP A 449 61.29 18.79 27.63
N ILE A 450 62.53 18.74 27.16
CA ILE A 450 62.98 17.86 26.07
C ILE A 450 63.35 16.45 26.61
N ALA A 451 63.38 16.21 27.93
CA ALA A 451 63.99 14.99 28.48
C ALA A 451 63.19 14.13 29.51
N GLU A 452 61.99 14.52 30.00
CA GLU A 452 61.25 13.71 31.00
C GLU A 452 59.99 13.00 30.44
N ALA A 453 59.95 11.66 30.58
CA ALA A 453 58.89 10.78 30.06
C ALA A 453 57.60 10.71 30.93
N SER A 454 57.48 11.49 32.01
CA SER A 454 56.40 11.35 33.01
C SER A 454 55.35 12.47 33.01
N LYS A 455 55.20 13.20 31.91
CA LYS A 455 54.10 14.15 31.61
C LYS A 455 53.65 13.92 30.14
N PRO A 456 52.46 14.40 29.68
CA PRO A 456 51.75 13.85 28.51
C PRO A 456 52.60 13.89 27.21
N PRO A 457 52.29 13.02 26.23
CA PRO A 457 53.20 12.01 25.70
C PRO A 457 54.24 12.60 24.75
N ILE A 458 55.46 12.83 25.24
CA ILE A 458 56.61 12.92 24.32
C ILE A 458 57.69 11.95 24.79
N ASN A 459 57.54 10.67 24.43
CA ASN A 459 58.61 9.70 24.57
C ASN A 459 59.67 9.96 23.48
N MET A 460 60.51 10.99 23.67
CA MET A 460 61.63 11.33 22.77
C MET A 460 62.80 10.33 22.85
N ALA A 461 62.53 9.03 22.93
CA ALA A 461 63.56 8.00 23.01
C ALA A 461 64.47 7.93 21.76
N ASN A 462 64.06 8.55 20.63
CA ASN A 462 64.81 8.62 19.37
C ASN A 462 65.24 10.06 19.03
N ASN A 463 66.43 10.47 19.49
CA ASN A 463 66.96 11.86 19.41
C ASN A 463 67.25 12.41 17.99
N HIS A 464 66.79 11.77 16.91
CA HIS A 464 67.05 12.20 15.51
C HIS A 464 65.76 12.57 14.74
N GLN A 465 64.61 12.62 15.40
CA GLN A 465 63.31 12.98 14.80
C GLN A 465 63.04 14.50 14.89
N VAL A 466 62.38 15.09 13.89
CA VAL A 466 61.95 16.51 13.87
C VAL A 466 60.50 16.59 14.30
N PHE A 467 60.13 17.61 15.06
CA PHE A 467 58.76 17.82 15.54
C PHE A 467 58.31 19.25 15.22
N TYR A 468 57.01 19.51 15.27
CA TYR A 468 56.50 20.88 15.23
C TYR A 468 55.51 21.14 16.35
N LEU A 469 55.41 22.40 16.73
CA LEU A 469 54.36 22.93 17.57
C LEU A 469 53.45 23.75 16.67
N SER A 470 52.14 23.53 16.74
CA SER A 470 51.16 24.42 16.16
C SER A 470 50.48 25.28 17.21
N TYR A 471 50.08 26.47 16.84
CA TYR A 471 49.31 27.39 17.68
C TYR A 471 48.25 28.09 16.84
N LYS A 472 46.98 27.80 17.12
CA LYS A 472 45.84 28.48 16.49
C LYS A 472 45.50 29.73 17.31
N TYR A 473 45.32 30.86 16.62
CA TYR A 473 45.05 32.17 17.22
C TYR A 473 44.07 32.98 16.38
N THR A 474 43.06 33.56 17.02
CA THR A 474 42.12 34.49 16.38
C THR A 474 42.52 35.94 16.64
N ALA A 475 42.75 36.71 15.58
CA ALA A 475 43.20 38.10 15.68
C ALA A 475 42.21 38.97 16.47
N GLY A 476 42.66 39.55 17.58
CA GLY A 476 41.86 40.53 18.32
C GLY A 476 41.58 41.80 17.51
N ASP A 477 40.67 42.64 18.01
CA ASP A 477 40.19 43.89 17.38
C ASP A 477 41.29 44.82 16.84
N ASP A 478 42.51 44.75 17.39
CA ASP A 478 43.64 45.59 16.97
C ASP A 478 44.49 45.03 15.82
N GLY A 479 44.16 43.83 15.32
CA GLY A 479 44.76 43.18 14.16
C GLY A 479 46.26 42.86 14.34
N LYS A 480 46.70 42.60 15.57
CA LYS A 480 48.11 42.43 15.95
C LYS A 480 48.38 41.17 16.76
N LEU A 481 49.61 40.65 16.63
CA LEU A 481 50.14 39.56 17.45
C LEU A 481 51.62 39.81 17.80
N VAL A 482 52.00 39.57 19.06
CA VAL A 482 53.40 39.59 19.51
C VAL A 482 53.80 38.22 20.05
N LEU A 483 54.82 37.61 19.46
CA LEU A 483 55.42 36.35 19.89
C LEU A 483 56.80 36.63 20.51
N ASN A 484 56.99 36.16 21.75
CA ASN A 484 58.26 36.18 22.48
C ASN A 484 58.77 34.74 22.64
N VAL A 485 59.92 34.43 22.05
CA VAL A 485 60.56 33.11 22.19
C VAL A 485 61.77 33.21 23.09
N LYS A 486 61.82 32.38 24.14
CA LYS A 486 62.94 32.31 25.08
C LYS A 486 63.56 30.92 25.07
N THR A 487 64.77 30.81 24.50
CA THR A 487 65.51 29.55 24.48
C THR A 487 66.34 29.36 25.76
N PRO A 488 66.40 28.13 26.32
CA PRO A 488 67.11 27.85 27.55
C PRO A 488 68.63 27.76 27.33
N LYS A 489 69.35 28.03 28.43
CA LYS A 489 70.80 27.99 28.51
C LYS A 489 71.28 26.55 28.68
N VAL A 490 72.05 26.02 27.72
CA VAL A 490 72.86 24.81 27.92
C VAL A 490 74.30 25.25 28.18
N VAL A 491 74.79 25.13 29.42
CA VAL A 491 76.25 25.24 29.67
C VAL A 491 76.71 24.34 30.80
N PRO A 492 77.80 23.58 30.60
CA PRO A 492 78.80 23.33 31.61
C PRO A 492 79.84 24.45 31.60
N ASN A 493 80.36 24.82 32.77
CA ASN A 493 81.52 25.70 32.87
C ASN A 493 82.69 25.13 32.02
N TRP A 494 83.20 25.96 31.09
CA TRP A 494 84.40 25.78 30.23
C TRP A 494 84.26 25.37 28.75
N TRP A 495 83.12 25.64 28.12
CA TRP A 495 83.06 26.09 26.71
C TRP A 495 81.71 26.76 26.53
N GLU A 496 81.68 28.10 26.55
CA GLU A 496 80.48 28.83 26.16
C GLU A 496 80.24 28.63 24.66
N ASP A 497 78.97 28.48 24.28
CA ASP A 497 78.47 28.42 22.90
C ASP A 497 78.26 27.01 22.32
N GLN A 498 77.35 26.23 22.92
CA GLN A 498 76.64 25.16 22.21
C GLN A 498 75.13 25.49 22.20
N SER A 499 74.65 25.87 21.03
CA SER A 499 73.28 26.31 20.76
C SER A 499 72.41 25.18 20.21
N SER A 500 71.16 25.10 20.68
CA SER A 500 70.07 24.41 19.99
C SER A 500 69.51 25.35 18.92
N SER A 501 69.42 24.89 17.66
CA SER A 501 68.90 25.70 16.54
C SER A 501 67.53 25.17 16.09
N SER A 502 66.52 26.04 16.02
CA SER A 502 65.19 25.76 15.47
C SER A 502 64.90 26.70 14.29
N PRO A 503 64.49 26.19 13.11
CA PRO A 503 63.94 27.03 12.04
C PRO A 503 62.46 27.35 12.30
N LEU A 504 62.06 28.61 12.09
CA LEU A 504 60.68 29.07 12.21
C LEU A 504 60.03 29.14 10.82
N ILE A 505 58.83 28.58 10.68
CA ILE A 505 58.04 28.66 9.44
C ILE A 505 56.71 29.30 9.81
N PHE A 506 56.19 30.16 8.94
CA PHE A 506 54.85 30.70 9.13
C PHE A 506 53.90 29.99 8.19
N ALA A 507 52.66 29.86 8.61
CA ALA A 507 51.54 29.53 7.75
C ALA A 507 50.51 30.62 8.05
N LEU A 508 49.87 31.17 7.04
CA LEU A 508 48.66 31.99 7.25
C LEU A 508 47.63 31.31 6.37
N SER A 509 46.75 30.55 7.00
CA SER A 509 45.53 30.04 6.36
C SER A 509 44.61 31.22 6.09
N ASN A 510 44.06 31.27 4.89
CA ASN A 510 42.98 32.19 4.51
C ASN A 510 41.65 31.45 4.34
N GLN A 511 41.58 30.19 4.80
CA GLN A 511 40.34 29.43 4.89
C GLN A 511 39.67 29.74 6.23
N GLU A 512 38.41 30.12 6.16
CA GLU A 512 37.43 29.86 7.22
C GLU A 512 37.65 28.43 7.72
N ILE A 513 38.06 28.30 8.99
CA ILE A 513 37.90 27.06 9.73
C ILE A 513 36.57 27.29 10.43
N GLU A 514 35.49 26.92 9.75
CA GLU A 514 34.17 26.88 10.35
C GLU A 514 34.09 25.54 11.11
N GLY A 515 34.11 25.66 12.43
CA GLY A 515 33.47 24.67 13.30
C GLY A 515 32.08 25.23 13.61
N GLY A 516 31.08 24.38 13.54
CA GLY A 516 29.74 24.69 13.06
C GLY A 516 29.59 23.93 11.75
N GLY A 517 28.51 23.16 11.56
CA GLY A 517 28.25 22.28 10.41
C GLY A 517 28.17 22.96 9.04
N ASN A 518 28.83 24.10 8.86
CA ASN A 518 29.10 24.76 7.59
C ASN A 518 30.24 24.07 6.77
N GLY A 519 30.70 22.87 7.14
CA GLY A 519 31.56 22.06 6.28
C GLY A 519 30.84 21.68 4.98
N ASP A 520 31.54 21.31 3.93
CA ASP A 520 30.97 20.86 2.64
C ASP A 520 31.84 19.68 2.22
N PHE A 521 31.55 18.51 2.81
CA PHE A 521 32.51 17.40 2.86
C PHE A 521 32.75 16.75 1.49
N ASP A 522 31.73 16.68 0.65
CA ASP A 522 31.83 16.16 -0.72
C ASP A 522 32.10 17.25 -1.78
N GLY A 523 31.94 18.54 -1.44
CA GLY A 523 32.27 19.68 -2.28
C GLY A 523 31.20 20.03 -3.31
N ASP A 524 29.94 19.66 -3.08
CA ASP A 524 28.81 19.91 -3.97
C ASP A 524 28.25 21.34 -3.85
N GLY A 525 28.53 22.00 -2.72
CA GLY A 525 28.14 23.37 -2.40
C GLY A 525 26.98 23.52 -1.41
N LEU A 526 26.43 22.42 -0.87
CA LEU A 526 25.67 22.41 0.38
C LEU A 526 26.64 22.32 1.56
N THR A 527 26.14 22.70 2.73
CA THR A 527 26.89 22.46 3.96
C THR A 527 26.44 21.18 4.64
N ASP A 528 27.32 20.48 5.34
CA ASP A 528 27.02 19.26 6.10
C ASP A 528 25.78 19.48 7.03
N LEU A 529 25.56 20.70 7.54
CA LEU A 529 24.39 21.12 8.30
C LEU A 529 23.15 21.35 7.45
N ASP A 530 23.27 21.95 6.26
CA ASP A 530 22.15 22.03 5.32
C ASP A 530 21.74 20.62 4.88
N GLU A 531 22.71 19.72 4.71
CA GLU A 531 22.49 18.31 4.42
C GLU A 531 21.84 17.57 5.59
N TYR A 532 22.15 17.92 6.83
CA TYR A 532 21.49 17.35 7.99
C TYR A 532 20.10 17.96 8.30
N GLU A 533 19.95 19.28 8.26
CA GLU A 533 18.76 19.99 8.73
C GLU A 533 17.75 20.26 7.61
N GLU A 534 18.21 20.59 6.40
CA GLU A 534 17.38 21.07 5.30
C GLU A 534 17.09 19.97 4.26
N THR A 535 18.12 19.35 3.66
CA THR A 535 17.95 18.40 2.53
C THR A 535 17.95 16.93 2.96
N ARG A 536 18.47 16.59 4.14
CA ARG A 536 18.56 15.21 4.68
C ARG A 536 19.45 14.26 3.86
N THR A 537 20.47 14.78 3.19
CA THR A 537 21.34 14.07 2.23
C THR A 537 22.58 13.42 2.88
N ASP A 538 23.30 12.58 2.13
CA ASP A 538 24.53 11.93 2.59
C ASP A 538 25.73 12.87 2.34
N PRO A 539 26.33 13.47 3.39
CA PRO A 539 27.38 14.47 3.26
C PRO A 539 28.69 13.94 2.66
N THR A 540 28.76 12.64 2.40
CA THR A 540 29.90 12.01 1.74
C THR A 540 29.72 11.85 0.24
N LYS A 541 28.58 12.27 -0.30
CA LYS A 541 28.17 12.10 -1.70
C LYS A 541 27.53 13.37 -2.25
N ALA A 542 28.22 14.00 -3.19
CA ALA A 542 27.74 15.19 -3.89
C ALA A 542 26.47 15.00 -4.76
N ASP A 543 25.90 13.80 -4.74
CA ASP A 543 24.77 13.27 -5.50
C ASP A 543 24.32 12.04 -4.70
N THR A 544 23.39 12.27 -3.77
CA THR A 544 23.02 11.32 -2.73
C THR A 544 22.28 10.11 -3.29
N ASP A 545 21.37 10.34 -4.25
CA ASP A 545 20.54 9.32 -4.89
C ASP A 545 21.10 8.79 -6.22
N GLU A 546 22.22 9.35 -6.70
CA GLU A 546 23.01 8.88 -7.85
C GLU A 546 22.27 9.01 -9.20
N ASP A 547 21.42 10.03 -9.34
CA ASP A 547 20.59 10.28 -10.52
C ASP A 547 21.31 11.13 -11.60
N GLY A 548 22.41 11.78 -11.22
CA GLY A 548 23.24 12.63 -12.07
C GLY A 548 23.03 14.14 -11.91
N LEU A 549 22.09 14.58 -11.07
CA LEU A 549 22.09 15.88 -10.44
C LEU A 549 22.99 15.82 -9.19
N GLY A 550 22.89 16.80 -8.32
CA GLY A 550 23.73 16.85 -7.14
C GLY A 550 23.05 17.71 -6.10
N ASP A 551 23.21 17.38 -4.84
CA ASP A 551 22.26 17.76 -3.80
C ASP A 551 22.04 19.29 -3.75
N ALA A 552 23.09 20.08 -3.97
CA ALA A 552 23.03 21.55 -4.05
C ALA A 552 22.13 22.15 -5.15
N VAL A 553 21.82 21.41 -6.22
CA VAL A 553 20.92 21.88 -7.29
C VAL A 553 19.47 21.45 -7.05
N GLU A 554 19.24 20.53 -6.14
CA GLU A 554 17.97 19.83 -5.91
C GLU A 554 17.30 20.34 -4.64
N THR A 555 16.38 21.28 -4.81
CA THR A 555 15.88 22.08 -3.69
C THR A 555 14.68 21.48 -2.98
N ASN A 556 14.19 20.32 -3.43
CA ASN A 556 12.97 19.65 -2.96
C ASN A 556 11.77 20.61 -2.84
N THR A 557 11.64 21.52 -3.81
CA THR A 557 10.55 22.50 -3.86
C THR A 557 9.39 22.04 -4.74
N GLY A 558 9.57 20.96 -5.51
CA GLY A 558 8.61 20.48 -6.50
C GLY A 558 8.39 21.49 -7.64
N THR A 559 9.35 22.38 -7.88
CA THR A 559 9.22 23.42 -8.91
C THR A 559 10.58 23.76 -9.49
N TYR A 560 10.79 23.36 -10.75
CA TYR A 560 12.00 23.74 -11.46
C TYR A 560 12.09 25.25 -11.73
N VAL A 561 13.19 25.83 -11.25
CA VAL A 561 13.54 27.25 -11.46
C VAL A 561 14.65 27.40 -12.51
N SER A 562 15.66 26.53 -12.49
CA SER A 562 16.81 26.52 -13.41
C SER A 562 17.65 25.25 -13.27
N ALA A 563 18.61 25.00 -14.18
CA ALA A 563 19.56 23.87 -14.06
C ALA A 563 20.51 23.91 -12.83
N THR A 564 20.41 24.92 -11.96
CA THR A 564 21.10 24.98 -10.66
C THR A 564 20.12 25.14 -9.50
N ASN A 565 18.83 24.85 -9.76
CA ASN A 565 17.70 24.84 -8.83
C ASN A 565 16.55 24.12 -9.56
N THR A 566 16.67 22.80 -9.66
CA THR A 566 15.79 21.90 -10.42
C THR A 566 14.49 21.63 -9.70
N GLY A 567 14.43 21.89 -8.39
CA GLY A 567 13.23 21.67 -7.58
C GLY A 567 13.01 20.22 -7.15
N THR A 568 13.78 19.29 -7.73
CA THR A 568 13.81 17.85 -7.47
C THR A 568 14.27 17.53 -6.06
N ASN A 569 13.98 16.32 -5.59
CA ASN A 569 14.30 15.83 -4.27
C ASN A 569 15.65 15.09 -4.28
N PRO A 570 16.69 15.60 -3.60
CA PRO A 570 18.06 15.06 -3.65
C PRO A 570 18.26 13.67 -3.04
N ARG A 571 17.18 13.01 -2.64
CA ARG A 571 17.19 11.67 -2.01
C ARG A 571 16.41 10.66 -2.83
N LYS A 572 15.85 11.10 -3.95
CA LYS A 572 14.94 10.35 -4.78
C LYS A 572 15.33 10.60 -6.23
N ALA A 573 15.99 9.59 -6.78
CA ALA A 573 16.55 9.64 -8.11
C ALA A 573 15.55 9.96 -9.24
N ASP A 574 14.25 9.80 -8.99
CA ASP A 574 13.13 10.12 -9.88
C ASP A 574 12.08 10.87 -9.03
N SER A 575 12.07 12.20 -9.10
CA SER A 575 11.30 13.04 -8.18
C SER A 575 9.80 12.95 -8.37
N ASP A 576 9.34 12.86 -9.62
CA ASP A 576 7.92 12.80 -9.98
C ASP A 576 7.39 11.38 -10.26
N ASN A 577 8.24 10.36 -10.08
CA ASN A 577 7.94 8.92 -10.20
C ASN A 577 7.42 8.53 -11.58
N ASP A 578 8.01 9.08 -12.63
CA ASP A 578 7.53 8.89 -13.99
C ASP A 578 8.32 7.80 -14.75
N GLY A 579 9.43 7.34 -14.16
CA GLY A 579 10.37 6.34 -14.66
C GLY A 579 11.71 6.91 -15.15
N LEU A 580 11.88 8.24 -15.20
CA LEU A 580 13.12 8.92 -15.58
C LEU A 580 13.90 9.40 -14.37
N LEU A 581 15.23 9.44 -14.52
CA LEU A 581 16.08 10.06 -13.51
C LEU A 581 16.03 11.58 -13.67
N ASP A 582 15.97 12.34 -12.58
CA ASP A 582 15.86 13.81 -12.68
C ASP A 582 17.00 14.44 -13.50
N GLY A 583 18.19 13.84 -13.42
CA GLY A 583 19.38 14.21 -14.19
C GLY A 583 19.25 14.08 -15.72
N VAL A 584 18.34 13.25 -16.24
CA VAL A 584 18.07 13.15 -17.68
C VAL A 584 17.06 14.21 -18.16
N GLU A 585 16.31 14.80 -17.26
CA GLU A 585 15.18 15.69 -17.52
C GLU A 585 15.57 17.17 -17.43
N THR A 586 16.01 17.70 -18.56
CA THR A 586 16.71 19.00 -18.54
C THR A 586 15.80 20.23 -18.52
N LYS A 587 14.47 20.07 -18.59
CA LYS A 587 13.46 21.11 -18.80
C LYS A 587 13.79 22.10 -19.92
N THR A 588 14.47 21.62 -20.96
CA THR A 588 14.82 22.47 -22.12
C THR A 588 13.65 22.64 -23.08
N GLY A 589 12.61 21.81 -22.97
CA GLY A 589 11.49 21.76 -23.89
C GLY A 589 11.90 21.28 -25.28
N LEU A 590 12.93 20.43 -25.35
CA LEU A 590 13.38 19.78 -26.57
C LEU A 590 13.87 18.37 -26.28
N PHE A 591 13.21 17.38 -26.87
CA PHE A 591 13.66 15.99 -26.81
C PHE A 591 14.92 15.79 -27.66
N ILE A 592 16.01 15.35 -27.02
CA ILE A 592 17.29 15.10 -27.68
C ILE A 592 17.56 13.59 -27.75
N ALA A 593 17.39 12.87 -26.64
CA ALA A 593 17.55 11.42 -26.49
C ALA A 593 16.98 10.97 -25.13
N ALA A 594 16.91 9.66 -24.87
CA ALA A 594 16.49 9.12 -23.57
C ALA A 594 17.35 9.62 -22.39
N GLU A 595 18.65 9.87 -22.60
CA GLU A 595 19.54 10.46 -21.59
C GLU A 595 19.49 12.00 -21.52
N ASN A 596 18.61 12.64 -22.29
CA ASN A 596 18.37 14.10 -22.30
C ASN A 596 16.99 14.39 -22.93
N THR A 597 15.95 14.18 -22.15
CA THR A 597 14.55 14.17 -22.59
C THR A 597 14.01 15.58 -22.77
N GLY A 598 14.54 16.54 -22.02
CA GLY A 598 14.09 17.94 -22.07
C GLY A 598 12.75 18.19 -21.40
N THR A 599 12.19 17.17 -20.75
CA THR A 599 10.99 17.15 -19.89
C THR A 599 11.28 17.80 -18.53
N ASP A 600 10.23 18.06 -17.76
CA ASP A 600 10.28 18.74 -16.46
C ASP A 600 10.34 17.72 -15.32
N PRO A 601 11.46 17.60 -14.57
CA PRO A 601 11.66 16.55 -13.55
C PRO A 601 10.83 16.69 -12.27
N ASN A 602 9.76 17.46 -12.32
CA ASN A 602 8.82 17.61 -11.20
C ASN A 602 7.37 17.52 -11.71
N ASN A 603 7.22 17.05 -12.94
CA ASN A 603 5.97 16.95 -13.63
C ASN A 603 6.04 15.75 -14.57
N ALA A 604 5.63 14.60 -14.02
CA ALA A 604 5.61 13.31 -14.69
C ALA A 604 4.96 13.29 -16.08
N ASP A 605 4.14 14.28 -16.45
CA ASP A 605 3.52 14.44 -17.79
C ASP A 605 3.77 15.88 -18.27
N THR A 606 4.90 16.11 -18.95
CA THR A 606 5.37 17.46 -19.28
C THR A 606 4.47 18.18 -20.27
N ASP A 607 3.90 17.47 -21.24
CA ASP A 607 3.05 18.07 -22.26
C ASP A 607 1.54 18.04 -21.95
N GLY A 608 1.17 17.35 -20.87
CA GLY A 608 -0.16 17.34 -20.28
C GLY A 608 -1.16 16.51 -21.07
N ASP A 609 -0.68 15.46 -21.74
CA ASP A 609 -1.48 14.64 -22.63
C ASP A 609 -2.00 13.34 -21.98
N GLY A 610 -1.56 13.07 -20.76
CA GLY A 610 -1.96 11.98 -19.89
C GLY A 610 -0.97 10.83 -19.78
N PHE A 611 0.14 10.81 -20.51
CA PHE A 611 1.17 9.78 -20.40
C PHE A 611 2.38 10.31 -19.64
N SER A 612 3.12 9.41 -18.97
CA SER A 612 4.33 9.86 -18.30
C SER A 612 5.46 10.09 -19.28
N ASP A 613 6.33 11.06 -19.02
CA ASP A 613 7.48 11.34 -19.87
C ASP A 613 8.41 10.10 -19.93
N GLY A 614 8.59 9.41 -18.80
CA GLY A 614 9.31 8.13 -18.74
C GLY A 614 8.64 6.99 -19.48
N GLY A 615 7.31 6.92 -19.43
CA GLY A 615 6.53 5.96 -20.21
C GLY A 615 6.70 6.17 -21.72
N GLU A 616 6.76 7.42 -22.17
CA GLU A 616 7.01 7.77 -23.56
C GLU A 616 8.44 7.45 -23.99
N VAL A 617 9.44 7.74 -23.15
CA VAL A 617 10.85 7.49 -23.47
C VAL A 617 11.16 5.99 -23.54
N ILE A 618 10.53 5.18 -22.69
CA ILE A 618 10.65 3.72 -22.73
C ILE A 618 10.11 3.16 -24.04
N GLU A 619 8.96 3.65 -24.50
CA GLU A 619 8.32 3.29 -25.78
C GLU A 619 8.90 4.07 -26.98
N GLY A 620 10.02 4.77 -26.79
CA GLY A 620 10.72 5.48 -27.86
C GLY A 620 9.96 6.65 -28.51
N THR A 621 8.89 7.13 -27.89
CA THR A 621 8.07 8.25 -28.35
C THR A 621 8.60 9.60 -27.80
N ASP A 622 8.01 10.74 -28.21
CA ASP A 622 8.53 12.09 -27.88
C ASP A 622 7.72 12.70 -26.73
N PRO A 623 8.26 12.77 -25.50
CA PRO A 623 7.54 13.21 -24.27
C PRO A 623 7.21 14.72 -24.21
N LEU A 624 7.35 15.41 -25.33
CA LEU A 624 7.03 16.83 -25.47
C LEU A 624 6.06 17.10 -26.62
N ASP A 625 5.59 16.06 -27.30
CA ASP A 625 4.55 16.15 -28.33
C ASP A 625 3.24 15.56 -27.79
N PRO A 626 2.21 16.37 -27.48
CA PRO A 626 0.98 15.88 -26.86
C PRO A 626 0.08 15.02 -27.78
N ASN A 627 0.62 14.57 -28.91
CA ASN A 627 0.04 13.58 -29.82
C ASN A 627 0.85 12.26 -29.86
N SER A 628 2.00 12.23 -29.22
CA SER A 628 2.81 11.05 -28.91
C SER A 628 2.24 10.44 -27.64
N LYS A 629 1.91 9.15 -27.63
CA LYS A 629 1.33 8.50 -26.44
C LYS A 629 2.34 7.49 -25.92
N GLY A 630 2.61 7.51 -24.61
CA GLY A 630 3.59 6.65 -23.96
C GLY A 630 3.03 5.35 -23.42
N GLY A 631 3.92 4.53 -22.85
CA GLY A 631 3.56 3.32 -22.12
C GLY A 631 3.11 3.63 -20.69
N ILE A 632 2.38 2.71 -20.08
CA ILE A 632 2.15 2.74 -18.62
C ILE A 632 3.41 2.12 -17.97
N PRO A 633 3.94 2.69 -16.87
CA PRO A 633 5.05 2.09 -16.13
C PRO A 633 4.82 0.60 -15.85
N ALA A 634 5.87 -0.21 -15.85
CA ALA A 634 5.72 -1.65 -15.67
C ALA A 634 5.22 -2.00 -14.25
N PRO A 635 4.11 -2.76 -14.10
CA PRO A 635 3.58 -3.11 -12.80
C PRO A 635 4.48 -4.12 -12.08
N ILE A 636 4.36 -4.18 -10.74
CA ILE A 636 4.96 -5.26 -9.94
C ILE A 636 4.13 -6.55 -9.94
N LEU A 637 2.85 -6.44 -10.32
CA LEU A 637 1.91 -7.54 -10.46
C LEU A 637 0.89 -7.17 -11.53
N TYR A 638 0.63 -8.07 -12.48
CA TYR A 638 -0.51 -7.98 -13.38
C TYR A 638 -1.19 -9.34 -13.53
N LEU A 639 -2.48 -9.42 -13.21
CA LEU A 639 -3.31 -10.62 -13.35
C LEU A 639 -4.49 -10.29 -14.27
N ASP A 640 -4.53 -10.92 -15.44
CA ASP A 640 -5.58 -10.78 -16.47
C ASP A 640 -6.65 -11.87 -16.38
N PHE A 641 -6.43 -12.90 -15.56
CA PHE A 641 -7.32 -14.03 -15.31
C PHE A 641 -7.69 -14.95 -16.48
N GLU A 642 -7.17 -14.68 -17.68
CA GLU A 642 -7.38 -15.50 -18.89
C GLU A 642 -6.89 -16.95 -18.74
N ASP A 643 -5.79 -17.15 -17.99
CA ASP A 643 -5.26 -18.47 -17.64
C ASP A 643 -5.17 -18.66 -16.10
N GLY A 644 -6.09 -18.02 -15.36
CA GLY A 644 -6.13 -18.01 -13.90
C GLY A 644 -5.25 -16.94 -13.26
N ALA A 645 -4.87 -17.10 -11.99
CA ALA A 645 -4.09 -16.10 -11.25
C ALA A 645 -2.58 -16.17 -11.54
N ILE A 646 -2.18 -16.03 -12.81
CA ILE A 646 -0.78 -16.03 -13.27
C ILE A 646 -0.29 -14.60 -13.41
N ASP A 647 0.91 -14.30 -12.89
CA ASP A 647 1.50 -12.96 -13.01
C ASP A 647 2.16 -12.74 -14.38
N LEU A 648 1.66 -11.73 -15.09
CA LEU A 648 2.13 -11.32 -16.41
C LEU A 648 3.11 -10.15 -16.38
N SER A 649 3.37 -9.54 -15.21
CA SER A 649 4.36 -8.46 -15.08
C SER A 649 5.81 -8.88 -15.31
N GLY A 650 6.07 -10.18 -15.41
CA GLY A 650 7.41 -10.75 -15.52
C GLY A 650 8.11 -10.97 -14.17
N ASN A 651 7.48 -10.60 -13.04
CA ASN A 651 8.03 -10.76 -11.70
C ASN A 651 7.74 -12.12 -11.07
N THR A 652 6.93 -12.96 -11.70
CA THR A 652 6.56 -14.33 -11.26
C THR A 652 5.80 -14.36 -9.93
N ASN A 653 5.04 -13.29 -9.64
CA ASN A 653 4.23 -13.10 -8.45
C ASN A 653 2.84 -13.77 -8.57
N ASP A 654 2.81 -15.05 -8.94
CA ASP A 654 1.55 -15.79 -9.15
C ASP A 654 0.67 -15.81 -7.90
N GLY A 655 -0.65 -15.74 -8.10
CA GLY A 655 -1.64 -15.72 -7.02
C GLY A 655 -2.05 -17.11 -6.54
N GLU A 656 -2.12 -17.27 -5.22
CA GLU A 656 -2.60 -18.50 -4.57
C GLU A 656 -4.07 -18.37 -4.15
N VAL A 657 -4.94 -19.21 -4.71
CA VAL A 657 -6.38 -19.22 -4.38
C VAL A 657 -6.64 -19.72 -2.96
N ASN A 658 -7.40 -18.94 -2.18
CA ASN A 658 -7.85 -19.28 -0.84
C ASN A 658 -9.35 -18.98 -0.64
N GLY A 659 -10.16 -20.04 -0.68
CA GLY A 659 -11.62 -19.95 -0.57
C GLY A 659 -12.31 -20.15 -1.92
N ASP A 660 -13.45 -19.49 -2.11
CA ASP A 660 -14.28 -19.62 -3.32
C ASP A 660 -13.95 -18.51 -4.32
N VAL A 661 -13.00 -18.82 -5.22
CA VAL A 661 -12.60 -17.99 -6.36
C VAL A 661 -12.56 -18.89 -7.61
N THR A 662 -13.22 -18.48 -8.68
CA THR A 662 -13.22 -19.18 -9.98
C THR A 662 -12.78 -18.25 -11.11
N PHE A 663 -12.31 -18.81 -12.22
CA PHE A 663 -11.76 -18.10 -13.40
C PHE A 663 -12.53 -18.48 -14.66
N ASP A 664 -13.86 -18.48 -14.53
CA ASP A 664 -14.83 -18.82 -15.58
C ASP A 664 -15.93 -17.77 -15.67
N ALA A 665 -15.64 -16.56 -15.17
CA ALA A 665 -16.56 -15.43 -15.22
C ALA A 665 -16.26 -14.56 -16.44
N GLU A 666 -17.26 -13.78 -16.87
CA GLU A 666 -17.06 -12.75 -17.89
C GLU A 666 -15.91 -11.81 -17.49
N GLY A 667 -15.08 -11.43 -18.45
CA GLY A 667 -14.10 -10.38 -18.29
C GLY A 667 -14.71 -8.98 -18.38
N ALA A 668 -13.91 -7.96 -18.10
CA ALA A 668 -14.30 -6.57 -18.22
C ALA A 668 -14.27 -6.15 -19.69
N GLU A 669 -15.45 -5.91 -20.28
CA GLU A 669 -15.59 -5.49 -21.69
C GLU A 669 -14.78 -4.22 -22.03
N GLY A 670 -14.56 -3.33 -21.06
CA GLY A 670 -13.76 -2.13 -21.22
C GLY A 670 -12.26 -2.33 -20.97
N GLY A 671 -11.84 -3.46 -20.41
CA GLY A 671 -10.46 -3.77 -20.04
C GLY A 671 -9.60 -4.27 -21.21
N PRO A 672 -8.27 -4.35 -21.01
CA PRO A 672 -7.33 -4.91 -21.99
C PRO A 672 -7.54 -6.40 -22.27
N THR A 673 -8.11 -7.18 -21.34
CA THR A 673 -8.41 -8.61 -21.54
C THR A 673 -9.88 -8.91 -21.25
N PRO A 674 -10.79 -8.67 -22.21
CA PRO A 674 -12.23 -8.72 -21.94
C PRO A 674 -12.81 -10.13 -21.90
N THR A 675 -12.02 -11.19 -22.09
CA THR A 675 -12.58 -12.54 -22.34
C THR A 675 -12.93 -13.23 -21.02
N THR A 676 -12.00 -13.30 -20.07
CA THR A 676 -12.19 -14.07 -18.82
C THR A 676 -11.77 -13.28 -17.58
N GLY A 677 -12.72 -13.05 -16.68
CA GLY A 677 -12.48 -12.48 -15.36
C GLY A 677 -12.52 -13.52 -14.24
N ALA A 678 -12.31 -13.06 -13.00
CA ALA A 678 -12.39 -13.88 -11.80
C ALA A 678 -13.66 -13.60 -10.97
N SER A 679 -14.38 -14.65 -10.56
CA SER A 679 -15.51 -14.56 -9.62
C SER A 679 -15.03 -14.74 -8.19
N PHE A 680 -15.23 -13.73 -7.34
CA PHE A 680 -14.93 -13.78 -5.91
C PHE A 680 -16.22 -13.98 -5.11
N ASN A 681 -16.42 -15.18 -4.55
CA ASN A 681 -17.59 -15.54 -3.73
C ASN A 681 -17.22 -15.59 -2.24
N GLY A 682 -16.42 -14.62 -1.80
CA GLY A 682 -15.90 -14.53 -0.44
C GLY A 682 -14.58 -15.29 -0.23
N GLY A 683 -14.04 -15.91 -1.28
CA GLY A 683 -12.62 -16.28 -1.36
C GLY A 683 -11.71 -15.09 -1.62
N HIS A 684 -10.40 -15.31 -1.63
CA HIS A 684 -9.39 -14.30 -1.98
C HIS A 684 -8.14 -14.97 -2.58
N LEU A 685 -7.30 -14.18 -3.23
CA LEU A 685 -5.95 -14.55 -3.65
C LEU A 685 -4.93 -14.05 -2.62
N ASN A 686 -3.97 -14.89 -2.27
CA ASN A 686 -2.76 -14.52 -1.54
C ASN A 686 -1.62 -14.40 -2.56
N ILE A 687 -0.87 -13.29 -2.56
CA ILE A 687 0.23 -13.04 -3.50
C ILE A 687 1.55 -13.08 -2.73
N PRO A 688 2.22 -14.24 -2.57
CA PRO A 688 3.36 -14.37 -1.67
C PRO A 688 4.60 -13.58 -2.10
N GLY A 689 4.69 -13.28 -3.40
CA GLY A 689 5.82 -12.54 -3.98
C GLY A 689 5.75 -11.02 -3.81
N VAL A 690 4.58 -10.48 -3.44
CA VAL A 690 4.40 -9.04 -3.18
C VAL A 690 4.34 -8.81 -1.67
N ASP A 691 5.48 -8.47 -1.07
CA ASP A 691 5.59 -8.12 0.35
C ASP A 691 5.25 -6.63 0.55
N MET A 692 4.11 -6.38 1.20
CA MET A 692 3.64 -5.02 1.44
C MET A 692 4.55 -4.24 2.38
N SER A 693 5.40 -4.90 3.18
CA SER A 693 6.32 -4.24 4.09
C SER A 693 7.29 -3.30 3.35
N GLY A 694 7.77 -3.73 2.17
CA GLY A 694 8.62 -2.91 1.30
C GLY A 694 7.89 -1.79 0.55
N ILE A 695 6.55 -1.89 0.44
CA ILE A 695 5.71 -0.93 -0.28
C ILE A 695 5.11 0.12 0.67
N ILE A 696 4.94 -0.19 1.96
CA ILE A 696 4.14 0.65 2.89
C ILE A 696 4.80 1.00 4.22
N GLN A 697 5.97 0.43 4.57
CA GLN A 697 6.62 0.63 5.89
C GLN A 697 7.98 1.34 5.88
N ASP A 698 8.18 2.38 5.08
CA ASP A 698 9.37 3.21 5.25
C ASP A 698 9.21 4.22 6.39
N ILE A 699 10.31 4.48 7.09
CA ILE A 699 10.41 5.29 8.32
C ILE A 699 10.50 6.79 7.99
N GLU A 700 10.78 7.15 6.74
CA GLU A 700 10.96 8.55 6.30
C GLU A 700 9.75 9.14 5.59
N GLY A 701 8.76 8.33 5.19
CA GLY A 701 7.50 8.78 4.62
C GLY A 701 7.39 8.67 3.10
N GLU A 702 8.30 8.00 2.42
CA GLU A 702 8.44 8.07 0.95
C GLU A 702 7.70 6.94 0.19
N ASN A 703 6.85 6.20 0.88
CA ASN A 703 6.26 4.96 0.34
C ASN A 703 4.91 5.19 -0.33
N SER A 704 4.90 5.14 -1.66
CA SER A 704 3.72 5.30 -2.50
C SER A 704 3.24 3.98 -3.10
N TYR A 705 1.97 3.92 -3.49
CA TYR A 705 1.43 2.78 -4.24
C TYR A 705 0.28 3.19 -5.16
N THR A 706 0.08 2.38 -6.19
CA THR A 706 -1.14 2.39 -7.02
C THR A 706 -1.69 0.96 -7.10
N LEU A 707 -2.97 0.80 -6.74
CA LEU A 707 -3.71 -0.46 -6.84
C LEU A 707 -4.86 -0.25 -7.81
N SER A 708 -4.92 -1.00 -8.90
CA SER A 708 -5.93 -0.87 -9.94
C SER A 708 -6.60 -2.20 -10.26
N ALA A 709 -7.90 -2.18 -10.53
CA ALA A 709 -8.65 -3.33 -11.02
C ALA A 709 -9.93 -2.87 -11.73
N TRP A 710 -10.37 -3.66 -12.70
CA TRP A 710 -11.76 -3.68 -13.13
C TRP A 710 -12.57 -4.52 -12.14
N ILE A 711 -13.73 -4.01 -11.70
CA ILE A 711 -14.59 -4.70 -10.75
C ILE A 711 -16.07 -4.60 -11.11
N LYS A 712 -16.84 -5.65 -10.81
CA LYS A 712 -18.30 -5.71 -10.93
C LYS A 712 -18.90 -6.26 -9.64
N PRO A 713 -19.19 -5.39 -8.65
CA PRO A 713 -19.63 -5.84 -7.33
C PRO A 713 -21.02 -6.48 -7.38
N SER A 714 -21.20 -7.63 -6.72
CA SER A 714 -22.52 -8.27 -6.57
C SER A 714 -23.21 -7.99 -5.23
N ASP A 715 -22.48 -7.43 -4.26
CA ASP A 715 -23.02 -6.98 -2.98
C ASP A 715 -22.36 -5.67 -2.53
N LEU A 716 -23.15 -4.59 -2.49
CA LEU A 716 -22.73 -3.27 -2.01
C LEU A 716 -22.95 -3.05 -0.50
N GLY A 717 -23.51 -4.05 0.19
CA GLY A 717 -23.84 -4.03 1.60
C GLY A 717 -22.65 -4.30 2.53
N GLY A 718 -22.59 -3.57 3.65
CA GLY A 718 -21.54 -3.78 4.66
C GLY A 718 -20.14 -3.38 4.18
N ASN A 719 -19.12 -4.10 4.63
CA ASN A 719 -17.75 -3.94 4.15
C ASN A 719 -17.44 -5.07 3.16
N LYS A 720 -16.73 -4.75 2.08
CA LYS A 720 -16.22 -5.69 1.08
C LYS A 720 -14.80 -5.29 0.72
N PHE A 721 -13.82 -6.05 1.19
CA PHE A 721 -12.41 -5.75 0.99
C PHE A 721 -11.89 -6.38 -0.29
N LEU A 722 -11.45 -5.52 -1.22
CA LEU A 722 -10.79 -5.92 -2.45
C LEU A 722 -9.27 -5.99 -2.25
N TRP A 723 -8.69 -5.07 -1.49
CA TRP A 723 -7.25 -5.06 -1.25
C TRP A 723 -6.99 -5.20 0.24
N GLY A 724 -6.09 -6.10 0.59
CA GLY A 724 -5.65 -6.28 1.95
C GLY A 724 -4.27 -6.90 2.02
N GLN A 725 -3.93 -7.38 3.21
CA GLN A 725 -2.63 -7.99 3.49
C GLN A 725 -2.78 -9.05 4.57
N THR A 726 -1.80 -9.94 4.64
CA THR A 726 -1.79 -11.05 5.62
C THR A 726 -1.56 -10.60 7.06
N SER A 727 -0.91 -9.46 7.29
CA SER A 727 -0.89 -8.76 8.59
C SER A 727 -1.72 -7.47 8.50
N GLN A 728 -2.16 -6.91 9.63
CA GLN A 728 -3.10 -5.77 9.66
C GLN A 728 -2.48 -4.53 8.99
N GLY A 729 -3.17 -3.93 8.01
CA GLY A 729 -2.71 -2.69 7.38
C GLY A 729 -3.69 -2.05 6.40
N ILE A 730 -3.46 -2.21 5.10
CA ILE A 730 -4.40 -1.79 4.04
C ILE A 730 -5.67 -2.65 4.08
N HIS A 731 -6.82 -2.00 3.84
CA HIS A 731 -8.11 -2.67 3.65
C HIS A 731 -9.04 -1.84 2.74
N ASN A 732 -8.61 -1.66 1.50
CA ASN A 732 -9.34 -0.90 0.47
C ASN A 732 -10.45 -1.76 -0.17
N GLY A 733 -11.51 -1.13 -0.65
CA GLY A 733 -12.65 -1.84 -1.26
C GLY A 733 -13.94 -1.03 -1.20
N ILE A 734 -15.05 -1.66 -0.85
CA ILE A 734 -16.38 -1.03 -0.77
C ILE A 734 -16.86 -1.00 0.67
N ARG A 735 -17.38 0.15 1.12
CA ARG A 735 -17.99 0.32 2.46
C ARG A 735 -19.18 1.26 2.44
N ASN A 736 -19.86 1.35 3.59
CA ASN A 736 -20.90 2.35 3.86
C ASN A 736 -22.09 2.34 2.89
N GLY A 737 -22.44 1.16 2.38
CA GLY A 737 -23.57 0.97 1.47
C GLY A 737 -23.24 1.40 0.03
N GLY A 738 -22.08 0.96 -0.47
CA GLY A 738 -21.71 1.10 -1.88
C GLY A 738 -20.75 2.24 -2.22
N PHE A 739 -19.93 2.75 -1.32
CA PHE A 739 -18.87 3.71 -1.70
C PHE A 739 -17.53 2.98 -1.82
N LEU A 740 -16.75 3.32 -2.86
CA LEU A 740 -15.33 2.98 -2.85
C LEU A 740 -14.68 3.59 -1.61
N HIS A 741 -13.72 2.87 -1.03
CA HIS A 741 -13.15 3.19 0.25
C HIS A 741 -11.67 2.89 0.25
N GLN A 742 -10.86 3.91 0.52
CA GLN A 742 -9.46 3.74 0.82
C GLN A 742 -9.32 3.71 2.34
N ALA A 743 -8.65 2.73 2.91
CA ALA A 743 -8.39 2.74 4.34
C ALA A 743 -7.09 2.07 4.75
N HIS A 744 -6.44 2.80 5.64
CA HIS A 744 -5.26 2.42 6.40
C HIS A 744 -5.72 2.33 7.85
N TRP A 745 -5.28 1.34 8.62
CA TRP A 745 -5.83 1.12 9.96
C TRP A 745 -5.78 2.40 10.85
N GLY A 746 -6.96 2.94 11.15
CA GLY A 746 -7.13 4.18 11.93
C GLY A 746 -7.26 5.46 11.10
N ALA A 747 -7.28 5.37 9.78
CA ALA A 747 -7.44 6.46 8.81
C ALA A 747 -8.27 5.98 7.60
N ASP A 748 -9.59 6.11 7.73
CA ASP A 748 -10.58 5.55 6.80
C ASP A 748 -11.26 6.67 6.00
N THR A 749 -11.43 6.50 4.68
CA THR A 749 -12.03 7.54 3.83
C THR A 749 -12.83 6.96 2.68
N ASN A 750 -14.07 7.45 2.51
CA ASN A 750 -14.93 7.10 1.39
C ASN A 750 -14.61 7.99 0.18
N GLY A 751 -14.81 7.43 -1.00
CA GLY A 751 -15.07 8.16 -2.23
C GLY A 751 -16.33 9.02 -2.17
N ALA A 752 -16.56 9.81 -3.21
CA ALA A 752 -17.74 10.67 -3.33
C ALA A 752 -18.95 9.94 -3.93
N THR A 753 -18.72 8.94 -4.78
CA THR A 753 -19.76 8.30 -5.58
C THR A 753 -20.30 7.03 -4.92
N ASN A 754 -21.63 6.91 -4.88
CA ASN A 754 -22.29 5.68 -4.45
C ASN A 754 -22.57 4.78 -5.65
N LEU A 755 -21.97 3.59 -5.63
CA LEU A 755 -22.03 2.57 -6.67
C LEU A 755 -23.41 1.96 -6.88
N SER A 756 -24.40 2.20 -6.01
CA SER A 756 -25.79 1.76 -6.27
C SER A 756 -26.39 2.37 -7.55
N THR A 757 -25.80 3.45 -8.06
CA THR A 757 -26.17 4.03 -9.36
C THR A 757 -25.50 3.35 -10.56
N LEU A 758 -24.54 2.47 -10.30
CA LEU A 758 -23.73 1.71 -11.26
C LEU A 758 -23.81 0.19 -10.96
N GLU A 759 -24.85 -0.23 -10.24
CA GLU A 759 -25.01 -1.62 -9.82
C GLU A 759 -25.12 -2.55 -11.04
N GLY A 760 -24.35 -3.64 -11.03
CA GLY A 760 -24.32 -4.58 -12.15
C GLY A 760 -23.54 -4.11 -13.38
N GLN A 761 -22.76 -3.02 -13.29
CA GLN A 761 -21.85 -2.58 -14.36
C GLN A 761 -20.39 -2.85 -13.98
N TRP A 762 -19.56 -3.13 -14.99
CA TRP A 762 -18.11 -3.06 -14.83
C TRP A 762 -17.69 -1.62 -14.55
N ILE A 763 -16.84 -1.45 -13.54
CA ILE A 763 -16.20 -0.17 -13.23
C ILE A 763 -14.71 -0.38 -13.10
N HIS A 764 -13.93 0.60 -13.56
CA HIS A 764 -12.51 0.65 -13.26
C HIS A 764 -12.32 1.41 -11.94
N ALA A 765 -11.62 0.82 -10.98
CA ALA A 765 -11.35 1.43 -9.69
C ALA A 765 -9.85 1.41 -9.38
N ALA A 766 -9.30 2.57 -9.03
CA ALA A 766 -7.92 2.70 -8.61
C ALA A 766 -7.80 3.40 -7.25
N TRP A 767 -6.88 2.91 -6.42
CA TRP A 767 -6.50 3.49 -5.14
C TRP A 767 -5.04 3.88 -5.20
N VAL A 768 -4.79 5.18 -5.12
CA VAL A 768 -3.46 5.77 -5.15
C VAL A 768 -3.15 6.34 -3.78
N TYR A 769 -1.96 6.03 -3.26
CA TYR A 769 -1.42 6.67 -2.08
C TYR A 769 -0.06 7.26 -2.42
N ASP A 770 0.05 8.57 -2.23
CA ASP A 770 1.28 9.34 -2.31
C ASP A 770 1.83 9.49 -0.89
N GLY A 771 2.92 8.76 -0.62
CA GLY A 771 3.60 8.77 0.67
C GLY A 771 4.20 10.14 0.99
N ASP A 772 4.86 10.76 -0.01
CA ASP A 772 5.58 12.02 0.11
C ASP A 772 4.64 13.15 0.54
N ALA A 773 3.45 13.19 -0.07
CA ALA A 773 2.43 14.19 0.26
C ALA A 773 1.51 13.79 1.43
N ASP A 774 1.57 12.53 1.89
CA ASP A 774 0.57 11.88 2.76
C ASP A 774 -0.85 12.10 2.21
N VAL A 775 -1.03 11.87 0.91
CA VAL A 775 -2.29 12.09 0.17
C VAL A 775 -2.81 10.77 -0.41
N GLY A 776 -4.10 10.52 -0.22
CA GLY A 776 -4.80 9.41 -0.84
C GLY A 776 -5.74 9.92 -1.93
N THR A 777 -5.78 9.23 -3.05
CA THR A 777 -6.71 9.51 -4.15
C THR A 777 -7.43 8.22 -4.56
N ILE A 778 -8.75 8.32 -4.77
CA ILE A 778 -9.60 7.25 -5.26
C ILE A 778 -10.09 7.68 -6.65
N TYR A 779 -9.89 6.81 -7.64
CA TYR A 779 -10.39 7.00 -8.99
C TYR A 779 -11.55 6.03 -9.28
N LEU A 780 -12.55 6.52 -9.99
CA LEU A 780 -13.68 5.75 -10.50
C LEU A 780 -13.82 6.01 -12.00
N ASN A 781 -13.69 4.96 -12.81
CA ASN A 781 -13.71 5.01 -14.27
C ASN A 781 -12.73 6.03 -14.85
N GLY A 782 -11.51 6.04 -14.31
CA GLY A 782 -10.43 6.92 -14.77
C GLY A 782 -10.49 8.35 -14.24
N GLU A 783 -11.56 8.73 -13.53
CA GLU A 783 -11.75 10.10 -13.02
C GLU A 783 -11.60 10.14 -11.49
N VAL A 784 -11.07 11.24 -10.95
CA VAL A 784 -10.92 11.43 -9.49
C VAL A 784 -12.29 11.44 -8.80
N ASP A 785 -12.55 10.45 -7.96
CA ASP A 785 -13.75 10.38 -7.11
C ASP A 785 -13.50 11.04 -5.74
N TRP A 786 -12.29 10.93 -5.20
CA TRP A 786 -11.89 11.62 -3.98
C TRP A 786 -10.38 11.82 -3.90
N THR A 787 -9.94 12.93 -3.30
CA THR A 787 -8.54 13.18 -2.94
C THR A 787 -8.46 13.92 -1.61
N GLY A 788 -7.44 13.63 -0.81
CA GLY A 788 -7.15 14.37 0.42
C GLY A 788 -6.11 13.72 1.32
N GLY A 789 -5.80 14.41 2.42
CA GLY A 789 -4.80 13.92 3.39
C GLY A 789 -5.16 12.54 3.95
N LYS A 790 -4.18 11.65 3.94
CA LYS A 790 -4.33 10.23 4.22
C LYS A 790 -3.10 9.75 4.97
N ARG A 791 -3.24 9.40 6.24
CA ARG A 791 -2.12 8.89 7.05
C ARG A 791 -1.53 7.63 6.41
N ALA A 792 -0.21 7.52 6.41
CA ALA A 792 0.54 6.32 6.02
C ALA A 792 -0.08 4.98 6.48
N PRO A 793 -0.10 3.96 5.59
CA PRO A 793 -0.46 2.61 5.98
C PRO A 793 0.46 2.11 7.08
N ASN A 794 -0.08 1.30 7.98
CA ASN A 794 0.72 0.49 8.90
C ASN A 794 0.56 -0.97 8.49
N GLY A 795 1.36 -1.89 9.04
CA GLY A 795 1.21 -3.32 8.77
C GLY A 795 2.20 -3.95 7.82
N SER A 796 2.21 -5.28 7.77
CA SER A 796 3.21 -6.06 7.03
C SER A 796 2.61 -7.26 6.28
N GLY A 797 3.48 -8.02 5.62
CA GLY A 797 3.16 -9.30 5.00
C GLY A 797 2.62 -9.18 3.57
N ASN A 798 2.22 -10.32 3.02
CA ASN A 798 1.86 -10.45 1.61
C ASN A 798 0.57 -9.71 1.25
N LEU A 799 0.49 -9.20 0.01
CA LEU A 799 -0.72 -8.66 -0.59
C LEU A 799 -1.83 -9.71 -0.69
N LEU A 800 -3.07 -9.29 -0.43
CA LEU A 800 -4.28 -10.05 -0.66
C LEU A 800 -5.19 -9.31 -1.65
N VAL A 801 -5.72 -10.05 -2.63
CA VAL A 801 -6.74 -9.57 -3.58
C VAL A 801 -8.06 -10.28 -3.29
N GLY A 802 -9.14 -9.54 -3.09
CA GLY A 802 -10.46 -10.03 -2.67
C GLY A 802 -10.63 -10.30 -1.17
N GLY A 803 -9.68 -9.92 -0.30
CA GLY A 803 -9.78 -10.21 1.14
C GLY A 803 -8.95 -9.32 2.07
N SER A 804 -9.03 -9.58 3.38
CA SER A 804 -8.29 -8.86 4.42
C SER A 804 -7.80 -9.77 5.55
N ASN A 805 -6.87 -9.25 6.37
CA ASN A 805 -6.33 -10.00 7.51
C ASN A 805 -7.44 -10.48 8.48
N GLY A 806 -7.45 -11.79 8.78
CA GLY A 806 -8.35 -12.41 9.75
C GLY A 806 -9.69 -12.90 9.19
N GLY A 807 -10.05 -12.51 7.96
CA GLY A 807 -11.26 -12.91 7.24
C GLY A 807 -12.58 -12.37 7.82
N GLY A 808 -13.62 -12.27 6.98
CA GLY A 808 -15.00 -12.01 7.41
C GLY A 808 -15.80 -11.01 6.57
N ASP A 809 -15.14 -10.14 5.81
CA ASP A 809 -15.74 -9.08 4.98
C ASP A 809 -15.08 -9.05 3.58
N ASN A 810 -14.83 -10.23 3.02
CA ASN A 810 -14.15 -10.40 1.72
C ASN A 810 -14.99 -9.86 0.56
N TYR A 811 -14.34 -9.56 -0.57
CA TYR A 811 -15.02 -9.06 -1.75
C TYR A 811 -16.05 -10.07 -2.29
N LEU A 812 -17.17 -9.54 -2.81
CA LEU A 812 -18.22 -10.30 -3.49
C LEU A 812 -18.51 -9.63 -4.83
N GLY A 813 -18.19 -10.30 -5.92
CA GLY A 813 -18.33 -9.76 -7.27
C GLY A 813 -17.33 -10.35 -8.24
N LEU A 814 -17.33 -9.81 -9.47
CA LEU A 814 -16.32 -10.12 -10.47
C LEU A 814 -15.16 -9.11 -10.38
N VAL A 815 -13.95 -9.57 -10.68
CA VAL A 815 -12.73 -8.76 -10.72
C VAL A 815 -11.97 -9.16 -11.97
N ASP A 816 -11.42 -8.18 -12.65
CA ASP A 816 -10.58 -8.37 -13.82
C ASP A 816 -9.41 -7.38 -13.85
N ASP A 817 -8.38 -7.68 -14.63
CA ASP A 817 -7.26 -6.79 -14.94
C ASP A 817 -6.65 -6.12 -13.69
N VAL A 818 -6.22 -6.97 -12.75
CA VAL A 818 -5.64 -6.56 -11.48
C VAL A 818 -4.20 -6.15 -11.69
N ALA A 819 -3.86 -4.89 -11.41
CA ALA A 819 -2.51 -4.37 -11.55
C ALA A 819 -2.07 -3.57 -10.32
N VAL A 820 -0.78 -3.68 -9.98
CA VAL A 820 -0.18 -3.05 -8.80
C VAL A 820 1.15 -2.41 -9.15
N TRP A 821 1.37 -1.22 -8.60
CA TRP A 821 2.64 -0.48 -8.64
C TRP A 821 3.04 -0.02 -7.25
N ASN A 822 4.34 0.11 -7.03
CA ASN A 822 4.96 0.71 -5.85
C ASN A 822 5.25 2.21 -6.04
N GLU A 823 4.49 2.88 -6.92
CA GLU A 823 4.62 4.29 -7.25
C GLU A 823 3.25 4.94 -7.50
N VAL A 824 3.22 6.27 -7.59
CA VAL A 824 2.02 7.05 -7.92
C VAL A 824 1.87 7.09 -9.44
N LEU A 825 0.84 6.45 -9.99
CA LEU A 825 0.56 6.62 -11.41
C LEU A 825 -0.08 7.99 -11.70
N PRO A 826 0.29 8.67 -12.81
CA PRO A 826 -0.38 9.87 -13.28
C PRO A 826 -1.87 9.65 -13.57
N GLU A 827 -2.68 10.71 -13.47
CA GLU A 827 -4.12 10.65 -13.72
C GLU A 827 -4.44 10.14 -15.13
N GLY A 828 -3.65 10.51 -16.13
CA GLY A 828 -3.87 10.04 -17.49
C GLY A 828 -3.52 8.57 -17.70
N SER A 829 -2.55 8.00 -16.97
CA SER A 829 -2.28 6.56 -16.97
C SER A 829 -3.44 5.79 -16.31
N ILE A 830 -3.98 6.31 -15.20
CA ILE A 830 -5.20 5.74 -14.59
C ILE A 830 -6.40 5.81 -15.55
N LYS A 831 -6.49 6.89 -16.33
CA LYS A 831 -7.50 7.03 -17.38
C LYS A 831 -7.28 6.04 -18.52
N ALA A 832 -6.04 5.85 -18.98
CA ALA A 832 -5.69 4.89 -20.02
C ALA A 832 -6.03 3.46 -19.61
N LEU A 833 -5.77 3.07 -18.35
CA LEU A 833 -6.20 1.79 -17.78
C LEU A 833 -7.73 1.65 -17.79
N ALA A 834 -8.46 2.72 -17.44
CA ALA A 834 -9.92 2.76 -17.49
C ALA A 834 -10.51 2.75 -18.92
N ASP A 835 -9.71 3.16 -19.90
CA ASP A 835 -10.06 3.13 -21.32
C ASP A 835 -9.60 1.82 -22.00
N GLY A 836 -9.00 0.89 -21.24
CA GLY A 836 -8.67 -0.47 -21.68
C GLY A 836 -7.22 -0.69 -22.12
N THR A 837 -6.29 0.20 -21.76
CA THR A 837 -4.85 0.03 -22.04
C THR A 837 -4.25 -1.05 -21.13
N SER A 838 -3.38 -1.90 -21.67
CA SER A 838 -2.74 -2.97 -20.90
C SER A 838 -1.68 -2.43 -19.92
N PRO A 839 -1.67 -2.87 -18.65
CA PRO A 839 -0.68 -2.48 -17.65
C PRO A 839 0.78 -2.80 -18.01
N ILE A 840 1.05 -3.88 -18.75
CA ILE A 840 2.42 -4.37 -18.99
C ILE A 840 3.06 -3.85 -20.28
N GLY A 841 2.48 -2.81 -20.89
CA GLY A 841 3.04 -2.24 -22.11
C GLY A 841 3.25 -3.29 -23.20
N ALA A 842 2.30 -4.21 -23.40
CA ALA A 842 2.20 -4.87 -24.70
C ALA A 842 1.97 -3.72 -25.69
N SER A 843 3.07 -3.26 -26.29
CA SER A 843 3.21 -1.92 -26.81
C SER A 843 2.11 -1.64 -27.81
N GLN A 844 1.54 -0.44 -27.73
CA GLN A 844 0.83 0.19 -28.85
C GLN A 844 1.86 0.80 -29.84
N GLU A 845 3.16 0.48 -29.70
CA GLU A 845 4.18 0.83 -30.68
C GLU A 845 3.77 0.23 -32.02
N ASP A 846 3.75 1.08 -33.02
CA ASP A 846 3.46 0.77 -34.42
C ASP A 846 4.68 1.28 -35.18
N ASP A 847 5.77 0.48 -35.19
CA ASP A 847 7.12 0.88 -35.62
C ASP A 847 7.10 1.37 -37.07
N ASP A 848 6.14 0.90 -37.87
CA ASP A 848 5.99 1.26 -39.26
C ASP A 848 4.83 2.25 -39.57
N GLY A 849 4.03 2.58 -38.55
CA GLY A 849 3.04 3.65 -38.53
C GLY A 849 1.79 3.34 -39.35
N ASP A 850 1.41 2.06 -39.43
CA ASP A 850 0.33 1.55 -40.27
C ASP A 850 -1.00 1.32 -39.53
N GLY A 851 -1.00 1.45 -38.21
CA GLY A 851 -2.15 1.41 -37.30
C GLY A 851 -2.30 0.10 -36.53
N LEU A 852 -1.44 -0.89 -36.77
CA LEU A 852 -1.34 -2.09 -35.93
C LEU A 852 -0.20 -1.98 -34.92
N PRO A 853 -0.40 -2.39 -33.67
CA PRO A 853 0.72 -2.47 -32.74
C PRO A 853 1.64 -3.66 -32.99
N ASP A 854 2.95 -3.43 -32.99
CA ASP A 854 4.05 -4.39 -33.05
C ASP A 854 3.84 -5.61 -32.13
N ALA A 855 3.36 -5.41 -30.90
CA ALA A 855 3.11 -6.50 -29.96
C ALA A 855 1.95 -7.40 -30.41
N TRP A 856 0.94 -6.82 -31.04
CA TRP A 856 -0.20 -7.53 -31.62
C TRP A 856 0.22 -8.23 -32.92
N GLU A 857 1.00 -7.55 -33.76
CA GLU A 857 1.63 -8.08 -34.96
C GLU A 857 2.53 -9.29 -34.66
N GLU A 858 3.42 -9.21 -33.67
CA GLU A 858 4.29 -10.31 -33.25
C GLU A 858 3.48 -11.50 -32.69
N LYS A 859 2.44 -11.20 -31.88
CA LYS A 859 1.58 -12.23 -31.26
C LYS A 859 0.86 -13.06 -32.31
N TYR A 860 0.30 -12.41 -33.32
CA TYR A 860 -0.50 -13.10 -34.34
C TYR A 860 0.26 -13.41 -35.63
N GLY A 861 1.46 -12.85 -35.79
CA GLY A 861 2.32 -13.02 -36.96
C GLY A 861 1.79 -12.30 -38.20
N VAL A 862 1.20 -11.13 -38.01
CA VAL A 862 0.54 -10.29 -39.02
C VAL A 862 1.29 -8.96 -39.14
N ASP A 863 1.58 -8.50 -40.36
CA ASP A 863 2.36 -7.27 -40.63
C ASP A 863 1.63 -6.34 -41.66
N ASP A 864 0.34 -6.56 -41.94
CA ASP A 864 -0.41 -5.81 -42.97
C ASP A 864 -1.80 -5.44 -42.42
N PRO A 865 -2.09 -4.18 -42.08
CA PRO A 865 -3.36 -3.74 -41.51
C PRO A 865 -4.53 -3.97 -42.46
N GLU A 866 -4.28 -3.96 -43.77
CA GLU A 866 -5.29 -4.26 -44.80
C GLU A 866 -5.35 -5.78 -45.12
N GLY A 867 -4.54 -6.61 -44.44
CA GLY A 867 -4.55 -8.05 -44.51
C GLY A 867 -5.82 -8.66 -43.90
N ASP A 868 -6.16 -9.87 -44.30
CA ASP A 868 -7.34 -10.63 -43.85
C ASP A 868 -6.89 -12.10 -43.80
N ASP A 869 -6.21 -12.45 -42.71
CA ASP A 869 -5.34 -13.62 -42.66
C ASP A 869 -6.13 -14.93 -42.49
N ASP A 870 -7.30 -14.88 -41.86
CA ASP A 870 -8.23 -15.98 -41.71
C ASP A 870 -9.38 -16.01 -42.74
N ASN A 871 -9.54 -14.94 -43.54
CA ASN A 871 -10.50 -14.82 -44.64
C ASN A 871 -11.97 -14.78 -44.16
N ASP A 872 -12.23 -14.22 -42.99
CA ASP A 872 -13.58 -13.92 -42.50
C ASP A 872 -14.14 -12.61 -43.11
N GLY A 873 -13.23 -11.74 -43.58
CA GLY A 873 -13.52 -10.50 -44.28
C GLY A 873 -13.47 -9.24 -43.41
N LEU A 874 -13.04 -9.32 -42.15
CA LEU A 874 -12.41 -8.23 -41.42
C LEU A 874 -10.94 -8.12 -41.83
N THR A 875 -10.44 -6.90 -41.80
CA THR A 875 -9.02 -6.64 -41.95
C THR A 875 -8.32 -6.75 -40.59
N ASN A 876 -7.03 -7.05 -40.57
CA ASN A 876 -6.25 -7.15 -39.34
C ASN A 876 -6.44 -5.90 -38.45
N ILE A 877 -6.55 -4.70 -39.02
CA ILE A 877 -6.83 -3.49 -38.22
C ILE A 877 -8.27 -3.42 -37.69
N GLU A 878 -9.26 -3.89 -38.44
CA GLU A 878 -10.65 -4.02 -37.96
C GLU A 878 -10.75 -5.07 -36.85
N GLU A 879 -9.98 -6.15 -36.93
CA GLU A 879 -9.90 -7.18 -35.89
C GLU A 879 -9.18 -6.67 -34.64
N TYR A 880 -8.11 -5.90 -34.82
CA TYR A 880 -7.47 -5.20 -33.71
C TYR A 880 -8.46 -4.25 -33.01
N GLU A 881 -9.20 -3.44 -33.78
CA GLU A 881 -10.24 -2.54 -33.26
C GLU A 881 -11.39 -3.30 -32.57
N ALA A 882 -11.77 -4.46 -33.10
CA ALA A 882 -12.80 -5.33 -32.53
C ALA A 882 -12.29 -6.26 -31.41
N ARG A 883 -10.98 -6.24 -31.14
CA ARG A 883 -10.26 -7.11 -30.19
C ARG A 883 -10.37 -8.60 -30.49
N THR A 884 -10.59 -8.96 -31.74
CA THR A 884 -10.71 -10.34 -32.23
C THR A 884 -9.35 -10.92 -32.67
N LYS A 885 -9.32 -12.17 -33.12
CA LYS A 885 -8.10 -12.91 -33.43
C LYS A 885 -7.87 -12.97 -34.95
N PRO A 886 -6.85 -12.29 -35.50
CA PRO A 886 -6.59 -12.17 -36.96
C PRO A 886 -6.19 -13.44 -37.70
N ASN A 887 -6.13 -14.55 -36.97
CA ASN A 887 -5.83 -15.86 -37.53
C ASN A 887 -6.94 -16.88 -37.23
N LYS A 888 -8.11 -16.40 -36.80
CA LYS A 888 -9.30 -17.19 -36.51
C LYS A 888 -10.55 -16.39 -36.89
N ALA A 889 -11.16 -16.85 -37.97
CA ALA A 889 -12.41 -16.30 -38.50
C ALA A 889 -13.64 -16.40 -37.58
N ASP A 890 -13.48 -16.87 -36.36
CA ASP A 890 -14.49 -17.18 -35.33
C ASP A 890 -13.70 -17.25 -34.02
N SER A 891 -13.63 -16.12 -33.33
CA SER A 891 -12.70 -15.86 -32.25
C SER A 891 -13.08 -16.57 -30.94
N ASP A 892 -14.36 -16.71 -30.68
CA ASP A 892 -14.94 -17.38 -29.51
C ASP A 892 -15.45 -18.81 -29.77
N GLU A 893 -15.41 -19.25 -31.04
CA GLU A 893 -15.70 -20.62 -31.50
C GLU A 893 -17.18 -21.04 -31.37
N ASP A 894 -18.09 -20.07 -31.50
CA ASP A 894 -19.54 -20.25 -31.35
C ASP A 894 -20.24 -20.69 -32.66
N GLY A 895 -19.56 -20.51 -33.80
CA GLY A 895 -20.01 -20.87 -35.14
C GLY A 895 -20.46 -19.70 -36.03
N LEU A 896 -20.48 -18.48 -35.53
CA LEU A 896 -20.47 -17.24 -36.31
C LEU A 896 -19.02 -16.83 -36.60
N SER A 897 -18.86 -15.87 -37.50
CA SER A 897 -17.55 -15.26 -37.73
C SER A 897 -17.53 -13.89 -37.10
N ASP A 898 -16.37 -13.44 -36.67
CA ASP A 898 -16.18 -12.12 -36.05
C ASP A 898 -16.86 -11.00 -36.87
N LYS A 899 -16.68 -11.02 -38.20
CA LYS A 899 -17.38 -10.10 -39.11
C LYS A 899 -18.90 -10.17 -39.02
N ALA A 900 -19.46 -11.38 -38.99
CA ALA A 900 -20.89 -11.61 -39.01
C ALA A 900 -21.53 -11.13 -37.71
N GLU A 901 -20.87 -11.33 -36.59
CA GLU A 901 -21.30 -10.86 -35.29
C GLU A 901 -21.31 -9.33 -35.25
N ILE A 902 -20.24 -8.68 -35.71
CA ILE A 902 -20.13 -7.21 -35.72
C ILE A 902 -21.09 -6.54 -36.72
N GLU A 903 -21.18 -7.05 -37.96
CA GLU A 903 -21.91 -6.36 -39.05
C GLU A 903 -23.35 -6.85 -39.27
N GLU A 904 -23.66 -8.12 -38.96
CA GLU A 904 -24.95 -8.74 -39.29
C GLU A 904 -25.83 -9.01 -38.08
N HIS A 905 -25.24 -9.45 -36.96
CA HIS A 905 -25.98 -9.92 -35.79
C HIS A 905 -25.91 -8.97 -34.59
N GLU A 906 -24.99 -8.02 -34.59
CA GLU A 906 -24.74 -7.06 -33.49
C GLU A 906 -24.40 -7.75 -32.16
N THR A 907 -23.89 -9.00 -32.20
CA THR A 907 -23.40 -9.77 -31.04
C THR A 907 -21.91 -9.52 -30.79
N ASN A 908 -21.39 -9.97 -29.64
CA ASN A 908 -19.99 -9.75 -29.27
C ASN A 908 -19.12 -10.92 -29.74
N PRO A 909 -18.17 -10.71 -30.68
CA PRO A 909 -17.32 -11.76 -31.27
C PRO A 909 -16.30 -12.43 -30.33
N LEU A 910 -16.38 -12.10 -29.04
CA LEU A 910 -15.55 -12.64 -27.97
C LEU A 910 -16.38 -13.35 -26.90
N ASN A 911 -17.70 -13.43 -27.06
CA ASN A 911 -18.61 -14.05 -26.13
C ASN A 911 -19.55 -15.03 -26.85
N PRO A 912 -19.32 -16.35 -26.72
CA PRO A 912 -19.98 -17.34 -27.56
C PRO A 912 -21.46 -17.62 -27.18
N ASP A 913 -22.00 -16.92 -26.19
CA ASP A 913 -23.37 -17.07 -25.65
C ASP A 913 -23.76 -15.71 -25.01
N ALA A 914 -24.31 -14.82 -25.84
CA ALA A 914 -24.62 -13.42 -25.54
C ALA A 914 -25.64 -13.28 -24.42
N ASP A 915 -26.72 -14.06 -24.45
CA ASP A 915 -27.74 -14.00 -23.43
C ASP A 915 -27.45 -14.89 -22.22
N LYS A 916 -26.67 -15.97 -22.35
CA LYS A 916 -26.32 -16.96 -21.30
C LYS A 916 -27.45 -17.93 -20.96
N ASP A 917 -28.21 -18.38 -21.93
CA ASP A 917 -29.20 -19.44 -21.77
C ASP A 917 -28.64 -20.86 -22.01
N GLY A 918 -27.43 -20.94 -22.58
CA GLY A 918 -26.69 -22.18 -22.88
C GLY A 918 -26.76 -22.64 -24.34
N LEU A 919 -27.44 -21.89 -25.21
CA LEU A 919 -27.38 -21.98 -26.67
C LEU A 919 -26.38 -20.94 -27.17
N LEU A 920 -25.47 -21.32 -28.08
CA LEU A 920 -24.46 -20.38 -28.60
C LEU A 920 -25.07 -19.44 -29.64
N ASP A 921 -24.58 -18.20 -29.81
CA ASP A 921 -25.19 -17.22 -30.73
C ASP A 921 -25.29 -17.78 -32.17
N GLY A 922 -24.27 -18.52 -32.61
CA GLY A 922 -24.28 -19.23 -33.89
C GLY A 922 -25.32 -20.35 -34.00
N GLU A 923 -25.63 -21.04 -32.90
CA GLU A 923 -26.73 -21.99 -32.83
C GLU A 923 -28.09 -21.28 -32.82
N GLU A 924 -28.17 -20.10 -32.21
CA GLU A 924 -29.38 -19.28 -32.12
C GLU A 924 -29.76 -18.67 -33.46
N ILE A 925 -28.83 -18.02 -34.14
CA ILE A 925 -29.03 -17.52 -35.50
C ILE A 925 -29.43 -18.66 -36.45
N ALA A 926 -28.88 -19.87 -36.26
CA ALA A 926 -29.27 -21.04 -37.03
C ALA A 926 -30.69 -21.55 -36.69
N ALA A 927 -31.12 -21.39 -35.43
CA ALA A 927 -32.48 -21.66 -34.96
C ALA A 927 -33.49 -20.55 -35.34
N GLY A 928 -32.99 -19.35 -35.63
CA GLY A 928 -33.75 -18.13 -35.89
C GLY A 928 -34.17 -17.38 -34.62
N THR A 929 -33.55 -17.71 -33.48
CA THR A 929 -33.73 -17.05 -32.18
C THR A 929 -32.87 -15.79 -32.08
N ASP A 930 -33.13 -14.96 -31.09
CA ASP A 930 -32.47 -13.69 -30.82
C ASP A 930 -31.35 -13.89 -29.78
N PRO A 931 -30.07 -13.82 -30.17
CA PRO A 931 -28.95 -14.16 -29.31
C PRO A 931 -28.78 -13.25 -28.08
N GLU A 932 -29.43 -12.08 -28.05
CA GLU A 932 -29.43 -11.22 -26.86
C GLU A 932 -30.60 -11.53 -25.89
N ASN A 933 -31.42 -12.54 -26.18
CA ASN A 933 -32.63 -12.82 -25.43
C ASN A 933 -32.86 -14.32 -25.19
N LYS A 934 -32.63 -14.73 -23.93
CA LYS A 934 -32.74 -16.13 -23.45
C LYS A 934 -34.01 -16.86 -23.86
N ASP A 935 -35.06 -16.12 -24.16
CA ASP A 935 -36.40 -16.60 -24.43
C ASP A 935 -36.96 -15.70 -25.54
N THR A 936 -36.59 -16.02 -26.79
CA THR A 936 -36.89 -15.20 -27.96
C THR A 936 -38.37 -14.89 -28.11
N ASP A 937 -39.22 -15.85 -27.79
CA ASP A 937 -40.66 -15.68 -27.94
C ASP A 937 -41.36 -15.16 -26.68
N GLY A 938 -40.68 -15.17 -25.53
CA GLY A 938 -41.13 -14.56 -24.28
C GLY A 938 -42.19 -15.39 -23.58
N ASP A 939 -42.06 -16.73 -23.58
CA ASP A 939 -43.01 -17.63 -22.92
C ASP A 939 -42.56 -18.16 -21.55
N GLY A 940 -41.32 -17.87 -21.16
CA GLY A 940 -40.68 -18.26 -19.91
C GLY A 940 -39.86 -19.56 -19.99
N ILE A 941 -39.72 -20.19 -21.16
CA ILE A 941 -38.82 -21.31 -21.44
C ILE A 941 -37.68 -20.77 -22.30
N THR A 942 -36.44 -21.08 -21.92
CA THR A 942 -35.31 -20.58 -22.70
C THR A 942 -35.17 -21.29 -24.05
N ASP A 943 -34.66 -20.60 -25.06
CA ASP A 943 -34.48 -21.12 -26.42
C ASP A 943 -33.67 -22.43 -26.43
N PHE A 944 -32.62 -22.52 -25.62
CA PHE A 944 -31.86 -23.73 -25.35
C PHE A 944 -32.74 -24.90 -24.90
N ASN A 945 -33.59 -24.66 -23.90
CA ASN A 945 -34.47 -25.68 -23.32
C ASN A 945 -35.52 -26.14 -24.32
N GLU A 946 -36.02 -25.25 -25.16
CA GLU A 946 -36.97 -25.56 -26.20
C GLU A 946 -36.37 -26.45 -27.28
N ILE A 947 -35.18 -26.12 -27.77
CA ILE A 947 -34.46 -26.93 -28.75
C ILE A 947 -34.11 -28.31 -28.17
N GLN A 948 -33.65 -28.39 -26.91
CA GLN A 948 -33.39 -29.66 -26.22
C GLN A 948 -34.65 -30.52 -26.08
N ASN A 949 -35.80 -29.90 -25.80
CA ASN A 949 -37.08 -30.59 -25.62
C ASN A 949 -37.84 -30.82 -26.94
N GLY A 950 -37.39 -30.20 -28.03
CA GLY A 950 -37.99 -30.30 -29.37
C GLY A 950 -39.27 -29.48 -29.54
N THR A 951 -39.43 -28.38 -28.78
CA THR A 951 -40.44 -27.33 -29.03
C THR A 951 -39.90 -26.28 -30.01
N ASP A 952 -40.68 -25.26 -30.34
CA ASP A 952 -40.36 -24.28 -31.40
C ASP A 952 -40.08 -22.92 -30.73
N PRO A 953 -38.80 -22.47 -30.66
CA PRO A 953 -38.38 -21.33 -29.84
C PRO A 953 -38.81 -19.95 -30.37
N LEU A 954 -39.63 -19.93 -31.42
CA LEU A 954 -40.15 -18.71 -32.05
C LEU A 954 -41.66 -18.58 -31.90
N VAL A 955 -42.26 -19.44 -31.09
CA VAL A 955 -43.70 -19.58 -30.98
C VAL A 955 -44.04 -19.74 -29.52
N VAL A 956 -44.43 -18.61 -28.90
CA VAL A 956 -44.91 -18.56 -27.51
C VAL A 956 -45.63 -19.84 -27.19
N THR A 957 -44.95 -20.70 -26.46
CA THR A 957 -45.45 -22.01 -26.20
C THR A 957 -46.52 -21.79 -25.14
N ALA A 958 -47.77 -21.77 -25.59
CA ALA A 958 -48.96 -21.69 -24.72
C ALA A 958 -48.95 -22.75 -23.59
N ILE A 959 -48.06 -23.73 -23.69
CA ILE A 959 -47.75 -24.76 -22.69
C ILE A 959 -47.07 -24.17 -21.44
N ALA A 960 -46.32 -23.06 -21.47
CA ALA A 960 -45.65 -22.51 -20.27
C ALA A 960 -46.66 -22.05 -19.20
N PHE A 961 -47.62 -21.19 -19.56
CA PHE A 961 -48.75 -20.81 -18.68
C PHE A 961 -49.73 -21.97 -18.43
N GLU A 962 -49.87 -22.92 -19.36
CA GLU A 962 -50.69 -24.13 -19.14
C GLU A 962 -50.01 -25.14 -18.19
N THR A 963 -48.67 -25.10 -18.07
CA THR A 963 -47.90 -26.09 -17.32
C THR A 963 -48.27 -26.02 -15.86
N ASN A 964 -48.93 -27.09 -15.41
CA ASN A 964 -49.44 -27.26 -14.07
C ASN A 964 -50.45 -26.16 -13.65
N LEU A 965 -51.15 -25.53 -14.60
CA LEU A 965 -52.33 -24.72 -14.31
C LEU A 965 -53.44 -25.63 -13.76
N VAL A 966 -53.85 -25.37 -12.52
CA VAL A 966 -54.77 -26.21 -11.75
C VAL A 966 -56.22 -25.83 -12.02
N SER A 967 -56.53 -24.52 -11.98
CA SER A 967 -57.86 -23.96 -12.23
C SER A 967 -57.76 -22.51 -12.66
N TYR A 968 -58.72 -22.06 -13.47
CA TYR A 968 -58.81 -20.69 -13.96
C TYR A 968 -60.27 -20.22 -14.03
N TRP A 969 -60.60 -19.09 -13.41
CA TRP A 969 -61.92 -18.46 -13.47
C TRP A 969 -61.81 -17.07 -14.14
N PRO A 970 -62.26 -16.92 -15.40
CA PRO A 970 -62.32 -15.63 -16.08
C PRO A 970 -63.27 -14.66 -15.37
N LEU A 971 -64.41 -15.15 -14.86
CA LEU A 971 -65.42 -14.35 -14.16
C LEU A 971 -66.14 -13.29 -15.03
N ASP A 972 -66.17 -13.51 -16.35
CA ASP A 972 -66.83 -12.63 -17.32
C ASP A 972 -68.36 -12.61 -17.23
N SER A 973 -68.98 -13.78 -17.02
CA SER A 973 -70.44 -13.91 -17.10
C SER A 973 -71.02 -15.09 -16.30
N ASP A 974 -70.17 -15.96 -15.77
CA ASP A 974 -70.52 -17.06 -14.90
C ASP A 974 -69.39 -17.30 -13.86
N PHE A 975 -69.49 -18.38 -13.11
CA PHE A 975 -68.49 -18.77 -12.11
C PHE A 975 -67.76 -20.04 -12.52
N ASP A 976 -67.79 -20.39 -13.81
CA ASP A 976 -67.25 -21.66 -14.28
C ASP A 976 -65.72 -21.60 -14.31
N ASP A 977 -65.09 -22.71 -13.96
CA ASP A 977 -63.66 -22.91 -14.17
C ASP A 977 -63.45 -23.23 -15.65
N ALA A 978 -62.69 -22.38 -16.35
CA ALA A 978 -62.41 -22.51 -17.77
C ALA A 978 -61.37 -23.61 -18.06
N LYS A 979 -60.63 -24.09 -17.05
CA LYS A 979 -59.59 -25.11 -17.19
C LYS A 979 -60.04 -26.50 -16.69
N ALA A 980 -60.74 -26.55 -15.57
CA ALA A 980 -61.16 -27.79 -14.91
C ALA A 980 -62.63 -27.75 -14.49
N GLU A 981 -63.10 -28.77 -13.78
CA GLU A 981 -64.50 -28.88 -13.34
C GLU A 981 -64.74 -28.26 -11.95
N ASN A 982 -63.85 -27.35 -11.49
CA ASN A 982 -63.94 -26.70 -10.18
C ASN A 982 -64.79 -25.43 -10.25
N HIS A 983 -66.04 -25.55 -10.71
CA HIS A 983 -66.96 -24.41 -10.85
C HIS A 983 -67.33 -23.77 -9.49
N GLY A 984 -67.66 -22.49 -9.54
CA GLY A 984 -68.08 -21.67 -8.41
C GLY A 984 -69.59 -21.66 -8.18
N LEU A 985 -69.97 -21.46 -6.91
CA LEU A 985 -71.34 -21.21 -6.49
C LEU A 985 -71.40 -19.91 -5.69
N GLU A 986 -72.29 -19.00 -6.10
CA GLU A 986 -72.52 -17.75 -5.38
C GLU A 986 -73.06 -17.98 -3.95
N GLU A 987 -72.55 -17.21 -3.00
CA GLU A 987 -72.91 -17.24 -1.60
C GLU A 987 -73.15 -15.81 -1.07
N GLY A 988 -74.12 -15.65 -0.17
CA GLY A 988 -74.49 -14.34 0.38
C GLY A 988 -75.53 -13.56 -0.45
N GLY A 989 -76.08 -14.16 -1.51
CA GLY A 989 -77.09 -13.57 -2.40
C GLY A 989 -76.56 -13.31 -3.82
N PRO A 990 -77.42 -12.90 -4.78
CA PRO A 990 -77.06 -12.80 -6.19
C PRO A 990 -75.86 -11.88 -6.45
N ILE A 991 -74.80 -12.39 -7.09
CA ILE A 991 -73.60 -11.62 -7.44
C ILE A 991 -73.83 -10.95 -8.81
N GLU A 992 -73.42 -9.69 -8.93
CA GLU A 992 -73.54 -8.91 -10.16
C GLU A 992 -72.25 -9.02 -10.99
N PHE A 993 -72.39 -9.20 -12.30
CA PHE A 993 -71.30 -9.05 -13.26
C PHE A 993 -71.27 -7.61 -13.78
N GLN A 994 -70.09 -7.00 -13.78
CA GLN A 994 -69.85 -5.65 -14.26
C GLN A 994 -68.71 -5.67 -15.28
N THR A 995 -68.41 -4.53 -15.92
CA THR A 995 -67.21 -4.41 -16.76
C THR A 995 -65.96 -4.73 -15.94
N GLY A 996 -65.21 -5.71 -16.41
CA GLY A 996 -64.00 -6.24 -15.81
C GLY A 996 -62.73 -5.53 -16.25
N LYS A 997 -61.60 -6.06 -15.79
CA LYS A 997 -60.27 -5.77 -16.34
C LYS A 997 -60.18 -6.36 -17.75
N PHE A 998 -60.67 -7.59 -17.90
CA PHE A 998 -60.82 -8.28 -19.18
C PHE A 998 -62.28 -8.62 -19.32
N ASP A 999 -62.96 -8.06 -20.33
CA ASP A 999 -64.39 -8.26 -20.57
C ASP A 999 -65.29 -8.00 -19.33
N GLY A 1000 -65.62 -9.02 -18.54
CA GLY A 1000 -66.48 -8.94 -17.36
C GLY A 1000 -65.79 -9.33 -16.05
N ALA A 1001 -66.31 -8.84 -14.93
CA ALA A 1001 -65.83 -9.22 -13.61
C ALA A 1001 -66.98 -9.34 -12.61
N VAL A 1002 -66.76 -10.10 -11.55
CA VAL A 1002 -67.71 -10.16 -10.44
C VAL A 1002 -67.54 -8.97 -9.51
N TYR A 1003 -68.65 -8.34 -9.12
CA TYR A 1003 -68.67 -7.32 -8.07
C TYR A 1003 -69.13 -7.92 -6.74
N LEU A 1004 -68.25 -7.89 -5.73
CA LEU A 1004 -68.54 -8.37 -4.38
C LEU A 1004 -68.88 -7.19 -3.45
N ASN A 1005 -70.04 -7.24 -2.80
CA ASN A 1005 -70.54 -6.12 -2.00
C ASN A 1005 -70.08 -6.10 -0.52
N GLY A 1006 -69.07 -6.88 -0.13
CA GLY A 1006 -68.63 -6.99 1.28
C GLY A 1006 -69.44 -7.97 2.14
N SER A 1007 -70.42 -8.68 1.58
CA SER A 1007 -71.14 -9.78 2.24
C SER A 1007 -71.26 -11.06 1.41
N GLN A 1008 -70.80 -11.02 0.16
CA GLN A 1008 -70.87 -12.09 -0.81
C GLN A 1008 -69.51 -12.79 -0.97
N SER A 1009 -69.54 -13.99 -1.56
CA SER A 1009 -68.36 -14.77 -1.94
C SER A 1009 -68.75 -15.84 -2.94
N ILE A 1010 -67.78 -16.45 -3.59
CA ILE A 1010 -67.95 -17.63 -4.44
C ILE A 1010 -67.32 -18.83 -3.70
N GLU A 1011 -68.09 -19.90 -3.48
CA GLU A 1011 -67.57 -21.19 -3.00
C GLU A 1011 -67.21 -22.07 -4.20
N ILE A 1012 -66.00 -22.63 -4.21
CA ILE A 1012 -65.56 -23.54 -5.27
C ILE A 1012 -66.04 -24.95 -4.94
N THR A 1013 -66.81 -25.55 -5.85
CA THR A 1013 -67.64 -26.75 -5.59
C THR A 1013 -67.12 -28.06 -6.20
N GLY A 1014 -65.91 -28.05 -6.78
CA GLY A 1014 -65.21 -29.22 -7.31
C GLY A 1014 -64.55 -30.10 -6.24
N ASP A 1015 -63.48 -30.83 -6.59
CA ASP A 1015 -62.75 -31.64 -5.61
C ASP A 1015 -62.00 -30.72 -4.64
N GLU A 1016 -62.42 -30.72 -3.38
CA GLU A 1016 -61.89 -29.84 -2.33
C GLU A 1016 -60.38 -30.03 -2.06
N ASN A 1017 -59.83 -31.18 -2.45
CA ASN A 1017 -58.40 -31.49 -2.29
C ASN A 1017 -57.55 -30.93 -3.44
N THR A 1018 -58.16 -30.40 -4.50
CA THR A 1018 -57.43 -29.89 -5.68
C THR A 1018 -56.45 -28.78 -5.33
N PHE A 1019 -56.74 -28.01 -4.27
CA PHE A 1019 -55.92 -26.87 -3.85
C PHE A 1019 -55.15 -27.12 -2.55
N ASP A 1020 -54.91 -28.40 -2.22
CA ASP A 1020 -54.11 -28.84 -1.09
C ASP A 1020 -52.68 -29.16 -1.56
N PHE A 1021 -51.77 -28.22 -1.32
CA PHE A 1021 -50.38 -28.24 -1.82
C PHE A 1021 -49.36 -28.55 -0.71
N ALA A 1022 -49.66 -29.43 0.25
CA ALA A 1022 -48.75 -29.67 1.37
C ALA A 1022 -47.38 -30.21 0.92
N GLY A 1023 -46.35 -29.37 1.09
CA GLY A 1023 -44.98 -29.71 0.73
C GLY A 1023 -44.67 -29.53 -0.76
N GLU A 1024 -45.56 -28.88 -1.52
CA GLU A 1024 -45.41 -28.60 -2.95
C GLU A 1024 -45.36 -27.08 -3.19
N SER A 1025 -44.80 -26.67 -4.33
CA SER A 1025 -44.84 -25.28 -4.79
C SER A 1025 -46.21 -24.96 -5.40
N PHE A 1026 -46.68 -23.73 -5.24
CA PHE A 1026 -47.91 -23.26 -5.91
C PHE A 1026 -47.94 -21.74 -6.03
N THR A 1027 -48.73 -21.25 -6.98
CA THR A 1027 -49.03 -19.83 -7.15
C THR A 1027 -50.54 -19.62 -7.22
N VAL A 1028 -51.02 -18.55 -6.58
CA VAL A 1028 -52.38 -18.03 -6.77
C VAL A 1028 -52.31 -16.57 -7.23
N SER A 1029 -53.09 -16.23 -8.24
CA SER A 1029 -53.15 -14.89 -8.83
C SER A 1029 -54.59 -14.40 -8.98
N ALA A 1030 -54.78 -13.08 -8.88
CA ALA A 1030 -56.08 -12.44 -9.14
C ALA A 1030 -55.91 -10.96 -9.51
N TRP A 1031 -56.75 -10.50 -10.44
CA TRP A 1031 -57.00 -9.08 -10.67
C TRP A 1031 -58.12 -8.59 -9.74
N TYR A 1032 -57.95 -7.39 -9.16
CA TYR A 1032 -58.93 -6.88 -8.21
C TYR A 1032 -59.02 -5.35 -8.17
N THR A 1033 -60.16 -4.88 -7.68
CA THR A 1033 -60.32 -3.53 -7.14
C THR A 1033 -60.69 -3.60 -5.65
N ALA A 1034 -60.30 -2.58 -4.89
CA ALA A 1034 -60.58 -2.49 -3.45
C ALA A 1034 -61.44 -1.26 -3.13
N GLU A 1035 -62.76 -1.41 -3.21
CA GLU A 1035 -63.68 -0.30 -2.95
C GLU A 1035 -63.69 0.06 -1.46
N ALA A 1036 -63.72 -0.93 -0.57
CA ALA A 1036 -63.73 -0.70 0.87
C ALA A 1036 -63.04 -1.79 1.68
N ILE A 1037 -62.12 -1.35 2.55
CA ILE A 1037 -61.54 -2.19 3.59
C ILE A 1037 -62.23 -1.89 4.93
N ASN A 1038 -63.40 -2.49 5.13
CA ASN A 1038 -64.27 -2.24 6.27
C ASN A 1038 -64.23 -3.34 7.37
N LYS A 1039 -63.41 -4.38 7.19
CA LYS A 1039 -63.21 -5.42 8.21
C LYS A 1039 -61.74 -5.51 8.62
N SER A 1040 -61.52 -5.96 9.86
CA SER A 1040 -60.17 -6.12 10.39
C SER A 1040 -59.36 -7.14 9.58
N TRP A 1041 -59.98 -8.15 8.98
CA TRP A 1041 -59.35 -9.04 8.02
C TRP A 1041 -60.30 -9.19 6.84
N GLN A 1042 -59.82 -9.08 5.61
CA GLN A 1042 -60.62 -9.29 4.40
C GLN A 1042 -59.85 -10.14 3.41
N CYS A 1043 -60.48 -11.19 2.90
CA CYS A 1043 -59.85 -12.19 2.04
C CYS A 1043 -60.34 -12.03 0.60
N LEU A 1044 -59.38 -12.01 -0.33
CA LEU A 1044 -59.62 -11.98 -1.77
C LEU A 1044 -59.75 -13.42 -2.30
N VAL A 1045 -58.80 -14.29 -1.99
CA VAL A 1045 -58.86 -15.74 -2.31
C VAL A 1045 -58.29 -16.51 -1.13
N ALA A 1046 -58.94 -17.60 -0.70
CA ALA A 1046 -58.47 -18.37 0.46
C ALA A 1046 -58.84 -19.85 0.45
N LYS A 1047 -57.89 -20.67 0.91
CA LYS A 1047 -58.03 -22.07 1.28
C LYS A 1047 -57.73 -22.27 2.78
N GLY A 1048 -58.31 -21.41 3.62
CA GLY A 1048 -58.35 -21.60 5.08
C GLY A 1048 -57.41 -20.73 5.91
N GLU A 1049 -57.16 -21.17 7.14
CA GLU A 1049 -56.40 -20.46 8.18
C GLU A 1049 -55.15 -21.23 8.63
N GLY A 1050 -54.34 -20.68 9.55
CA GLY A 1050 -53.14 -21.35 10.06
C GLY A 1050 -52.10 -21.60 8.97
N ASN A 1051 -51.75 -22.87 8.76
CA ASN A 1051 -50.84 -23.30 7.69
C ASN A 1051 -51.54 -23.63 6.36
N GLY A 1052 -52.81 -23.27 6.21
CA GLY A 1052 -53.43 -23.15 4.88
C GLY A 1052 -52.95 -21.88 4.18
N TRP A 1053 -53.53 -21.57 3.02
CA TRP A 1053 -53.12 -20.41 2.22
C TRP A 1053 -54.23 -19.39 1.97
N ARG A 1054 -53.84 -18.13 1.78
CA ARG A 1054 -54.76 -17.01 1.50
C ARG A 1054 -54.05 -15.76 0.98
N LEU A 1055 -54.71 -15.07 0.06
CA LEU A 1055 -54.47 -13.68 -0.30
C LEU A 1055 -55.50 -12.80 0.42
N HIS A 1056 -55.02 -11.88 1.25
CA HIS A 1056 -55.88 -11.10 2.13
C HIS A 1056 -55.26 -9.77 2.53
N ARG A 1057 -56.12 -8.82 2.87
CA ARG A 1057 -55.70 -7.65 3.65
C ARG A 1057 -55.40 -8.06 5.09
N ARG A 1058 -54.19 -7.75 5.57
CA ARG A 1058 -53.76 -8.06 6.95
C ARG A 1058 -54.45 -7.18 7.98
N GLY A 1059 -54.74 -7.74 9.15
CA GLY A 1059 -55.45 -7.03 10.21
C GLY A 1059 -54.59 -6.22 11.18
N GLY A 1060 -55.02 -4.99 11.41
CA GLY A 1060 -54.36 -4.05 12.33
C GLY A 1060 -53.35 -3.12 11.65
N ASP A 1061 -53.19 -3.23 10.33
CA ASP A 1061 -52.24 -2.42 9.56
C ASP A 1061 -52.81 -1.03 9.26
N ASN A 1062 -51.94 -0.03 9.35
CA ASN A 1062 -52.20 1.37 9.02
C ASN A 1062 -50.93 1.99 8.42
N PRO A 1063 -50.85 2.17 7.08
CA PRO A 1063 -51.92 1.96 6.09
C PRO A 1063 -52.33 0.48 5.90
N PRO A 1064 -53.51 0.18 5.33
CA PRO A 1064 -53.87 -1.20 4.99
C PRO A 1064 -52.94 -1.76 3.92
N GLU A 1065 -52.36 -2.94 4.16
CA GLU A 1065 -51.46 -3.65 3.25
C GLU A 1065 -52.13 -4.95 2.77
N MET A 1066 -51.91 -5.31 1.51
CA MET A 1066 -52.24 -6.64 0.99
C MET A 1066 -51.21 -7.61 1.53
N THR A 1067 -51.56 -8.88 1.71
CA THR A 1067 -50.58 -9.87 2.13
C THR A 1067 -50.94 -11.27 1.67
N PHE A 1068 -49.96 -12.16 1.78
CA PHE A 1068 -50.08 -13.57 1.46
C PHE A 1068 -49.69 -14.42 2.68
N THR A 1069 -50.45 -15.49 2.91
CA THR A 1069 -50.04 -16.63 3.73
C THR A 1069 -49.89 -17.83 2.81
N GLY A 1070 -48.68 -18.35 2.69
CA GLY A 1070 -48.30 -19.58 1.97
C GLY A 1070 -47.92 -20.71 2.93
N GLY A 1071 -48.60 -20.82 4.07
CA GLY A 1071 -48.45 -21.93 5.00
C GLY A 1071 -47.71 -21.63 6.31
N ASN A 1072 -46.92 -20.57 6.46
CA ASN A 1072 -46.31 -20.22 7.75
C ASN A 1072 -46.57 -18.78 8.16
N GLY A 1073 -47.83 -18.47 8.44
CA GLY A 1073 -48.28 -17.11 8.72
C GLY A 1073 -48.02 -16.16 7.55
N ASP A 1074 -48.40 -14.90 7.72
CA ASP A 1074 -48.25 -13.92 6.65
C ASP A 1074 -46.76 -13.64 6.34
N VAL A 1075 -46.46 -13.25 5.09
CA VAL A 1075 -45.14 -12.74 4.63
C VAL A 1075 -44.69 -11.50 5.43
N ASP A 1076 -43.48 -11.01 5.23
CA ASP A 1076 -43.03 -9.81 5.95
C ASP A 1076 -43.82 -8.54 5.56
N ARG A 1077 -43.74 -7.51 6.40
CA ARG A 1077 -44.40 -6.23 6.09
C ARG A 1077 -43.62 -5.48 5.03
N HIS A 1078 -44.33 -4.87 4.10
CA HIS A 1078 -43.73 -4.19 2.95
C HIS A 1078 -44.09 -2.70 2.85
N ASN A 1079 -45.06 -2.22 3.66
CA ASN A 1079 -45.46 -0.81 3.71
C ASN A 1079 -46.01 -0.24 2.38
N VAL A 1080 -46.33 -1.08 1.38
CA VAL A 1080 -47.04 -0.64 0.17
C VAL A 1080 -48.51 -0.54 0.49
N ALA A 1081 -49.02 0.68 0.56
CA ALA A 1081 -50.40 0.95 0.91
C ALA A 1081 -51.35 0.48 -0.19
N MET A 1082 -52.38 -0.29 0.18
CA MET A 1082 -53.48 -0.59 -0.73
C MET A 1082 -54.25 0.69 -1.07
N THR A 1083 -54.57 0.87 -2.35
CA THR A 1083 -55.51 1.90 -2.81
C THR A 1083 -56.93 1.49 -2.40
N VAL A 1084 -57.52 2.20 -1.43
CA VAL A 1084 -58.86 1.90 -0.90
C VAL A 1084 -59.76 3.12 -0.98
N GLY A 1085 -60.97 2.97 -1.51
CA GLY A 1085 -61.96 4.05 -1.60
C GLY A 1085 -61.57 5.19 -2.54
N GLY A 1086 -60.64 4.91 -3.47
CA GLY A 1086 -60.27 5.76 -4.59
C GLY A 1086 -61.23 5.60 -5.77
N ASP A 1087 -60.71 5.56 -6.99
CA ASP A 1087 -61.49 5.22 -8.18
C ASP A 1087 -61.78 3.70 -8.17
N PRO A 1088 -63.05 3.25 -8.04
CA PRO A 1088 -63.39 1.83 -8.03
C PRO A 1088 -63.07 1.10 -9.34
N GLU A 1089 -62.62 1.84 -10.36
CA GLU A 1089 -62.17 1.35 -11.66
C GLU A 1089 -60.64 1.19 -11.76
N THR A 1090 -59.87 1.52 -10.70
CA THR A 1090 -58.43 1.23 -10.67
C THR A 1090 -58.19 -0.25 -10.36
N TRP A 1091 -57.69 -0.96 -11.36
CA TRP A 1091 -57.30 -2.37 -11.27
C TRP A 1091 -55.89 -2.53 -10.73
N HIS A 1092 -55.74 -3.51 -9.84
CA HIS A 1092 -54.47 -3.98 -9.30
C HIS A 1092 -54.34 -5.47 -9.53
N HIS A 1093 -53.11 -5.95 -9.62
CA HIS A 1093 -52.80 -7.37 -9.69
C HIS A 1093 -52.12 -7.82 -8.40
N VAL A 1094 -52.42 -9.05 -7.98
CA VAL A 1094 -51.73 -9.69 -6.85
C VAL A 1094 -51.42 -11.14 -7.18
N ALA A 1095 -50.21 -11.57 -6.83
CA ALA A 1095 -49.83 -12.97 -6.84
C ALA A 1095 -49.18 -13.38 -5.51
N GLY A 1096 -49.56 -14.54 -5.00
CA GLY A 1096 -48.93 -15.19 -3.86
C GLY A 1096 -48.26 -16.49 -4.30
N VAL A 1097 -46.95 -16.59 -4.10
CA VAL A 1097 -46.12 -17.73 -4.51
C VAL A 1097 -45.64 -18.44 -3.26
N THR A 1098 -45.78 -19.76 -3.22
CA THR A 1098 -45.03 -20.61 -2.29
C THR A 1098 -44.11 -21.50 -3.10
N ASP A 1099 -42.83 -21.43 -2.82
CA ASP A 1099 -41.82 -22.24 -3.46
C ASP A 1099 -41.24 -23.25 -2.45
N ALA A 1100 -41.49 -24.53 -2.70
CA ALA A 1100 -41.04 -25.63 -1.86
C ALA A 1100 -39.55 -25.94 -2.04
N ASP A 1101 -38.94 -25.56 -3.17
CA ASP A 1101 -37.52 -25.83 -3.45
C ASP A 1101 -36.63 -24.85 -2.66
N THR A 1102 -36.97 -23.57 -2.69
CA THR A 1102 -36.31 -22.52 -1.89
C THR A 1102 -36.87 -22.42 -0.46
N GLN A 1103 -38.03 -23.01 -0.19
CA GLN A 1103 -38.78 -22.93 1.08
C GLN A 1103 -39.27 -21.52 1.42
N GLU A 1104 -39.67 -20.74 0.41
CA GLU A 1104 -40.06 -19.34 0.56
C GLU A 1104 -41.53 -19.11 0.22
N GLN A 1105 -42.11 -18.05 0.79
CA GLN A 1105 -43.40 -17.50 0.37
C GLN A 1105 -43.21 -16.04 -0.02
N ILE A 1106 -43.71 -15.67 -1.19
CA ILE A 1106 -43.46 -14.40 -1.86
C ILE A 1106 -44.80 -13.77 -2.22
N LEU A 1107 -44.90 -12.46 -2.09
CA LEU A 1107 -46.04 -11.64 -2.47
C LEU A 1107 -45.60 -10.64 -3.53
N TYR A 1108 -46.32 -10.67 -4.65
CA TYR A 1108 -46.20 -9.69 -5.72
C TYR A 1108 -47.45 -8.81 -5.75
N LEU A 1109 -47.26 -7.51 -5.95
CA LEU A 1109 -48.34 -6.54 -6.19
C LEU A 1109 -47.99 -5.73 -7.43
N ASP A 1110 -48.92 -5.67 -8.38
CA ASP A 1110 -48.74 -4.93 -9.64
C ASP A 1110 -47.43 -5.33 -10.35
N GLY A 1111 -47.20 -6.64 -10.49
CA GLY A 1111 -46.00 -7.22 -11.14
C GLY A 1111 -44.74 -7.24 -10.28
N GLU A 1112 -44.66 -6.42 -9.24
CA GLU A 1112 -43.46 -6.22 -8.43
C GLU A 1112 -43.46 -7.09 -7.17
N GLU A 1113 -42.32 -7.68 -6.82
CA GLU A 1113 -42.14 -8.33 -5.52
C GLU A 1113 -42.17 -7.28 -4.41
N VAL A 1114 -43.13 -7.39 -3.49
CA VAL A 1114 -43.25 -6.46 -2.38
C VAL A 1114 -42.85 -7.08 -1.05
N ALA A 1115 -42.99 -8.39 -0.87
CA ALA A 1115 -42.66 -9.06 0.39
C ALA A 1115 -42.26 -10.52 0.20
N ARG A 1116 -41.31 -10.97 1.02
CA ARG A 1116 -40.85 -12.35 1.09
C ARG A 1116 -40.81 -12.84 2.53
N LYS A 1117 -40.86 -14.15 2.73
CA LYS A 1117 -40.57 -14.77 4.02
C LYS A 1117 -40.10 -16.22 3.87
N ALA A 1118 -39.02 -16.55 4.55
CA ALA A 1118 -38.47 -17.90 4.63
C ALA A 1118 -39.33 -18.86 5.47
N ALA A 1119 -39.15 -20.16 5.22
CA ALA A 1119 -39.80 -21.29 5.90
C ALA A 1119 -41.30 -21.42 5.63
N ALA A 1120 -41.70 -21.52 4.36
CA ALA A 1120 -43.05 -21.91 3.98
C ALA A 1120 -43.34 -23.37 4.44
N THR A 1121 -44.50 -23.60 5.05
CA THR A 1121 -44.90 -24.95 5.49
C THR A 1121 -46.41 -25.13 5.33
N LEU A 1122 -46.82 -25.47 4.12
CA LEU A 1122 -48.22 -25.71 3.77
C LEU A 1122 -48.78 -26.96 4.45
N GLN A 1123 -50.09 -26.92 4.70
CA GLN A 1123 -50.88 -28.04 5.19
C GLN A 1123 -52.20 -28.12 4.45
N ASP A 1124 -52.61 -29.34 4.12
CA ASP A 1124 -53.90 -29.65 3.50
C ASP A 1124 -55.08 -29.17 4.35
N ARG A 1125 -56.19 -28.80 3.68
CA ARG A 1125 -57.36 -28.19 4.30
C ARG A 1125 -58.65 -28.81 3.77
N SER A 1126 -59.43 -29.42 4.65
CA SER A 1126 -60.69 -30.08 4.30
C SER A 1126 -61.88 -29.14 4.03
N ASN A 1127 -61.66 -27.85 3.81
CA ASN A 1127 -62.73 -26.90 3.48
C ASN A 1127 -62.52 -26.38 2.05
N PRO A 1128 -63.60 -26.05 1.33
CA PRO A 1128 -63.52 -25.59 -0.06
C PRO A 1128 -62.79 -24.24 -0.15
N MET A 1129 -62.09 -24.03 -1.26
CA MET A 1129 -61.55 -22.73 -1.63
C MET A 1129 -62.68 -21.72 -1.82
N ARG A 1130 -62.41 -20.45 -1.48
CA ARG A 1130 -63.36 -19.36 -1.69
C ARG A 1130 -62.69 -18.15 -2.31
N ILE A 1131 -63.39 -17.55 -3.27
CA ILE A 1131 -63.10 -16.21 -3.79
C ILE A 1131 -64.01 -15.24 -3.03
N GLY A 1132 -63.41 -14.25 -2.40
CA GLY A 1132 -64.10 -13.18 -1.68
C GLY A 1132 -64.50 -13.48 -0.24
N ASP A 1133 -64.06 -14.58 0.39
CA ASP A 1133 -64.17 -14.83 1.85
C ASP A 1133 -63.18 -15.91 2.30
N ASN A 1134 -63.05 -16.13 3.62
CA ASN A 1134 -62.27 -17.25 4.16
C ASN A 1134 -63.19 -18.42 4.54
N PRO A 1135 -62.84 -19.68 4.20
CA PRO A 1135 -63.66 -20.84 4.56
C PRO A 1135 -63.60 -21.21 6.06
N ASP A 1136 -62.44 -21.03 6.71
CA ASP A 1136 -62.23 -21.33 8.14
C ASP A 1136 -62.68 -20.18 9.06
N ALA A 1137 -62.66 -18.95 8.56
CA ALA A 1137 -62.99 -17.73 9.30
C ALA A 1137 -63.94 -16.81 8.51
N ARG A 1138 -65.21 -17.21 8.43
CA ARG A 1138 -66.30 -16.51 7.72
C ARG A 1138 -66.44 -15.04 8.12
N ASN A 1139 -67.11 -14.26 7.26
CA ASN A 1139 -67.36 -12.82 7.43
C ASN A 1139 -66.09 -11.97 7.29
N ARG A 1140 -65.17 -12.40 6.44
CA ARG A 1140 -63.98 -11.63 5.99
C ARG A 1140 -64.13 -11.23 4.54
N ASN A 1141 -65.37 -10.99 4.11
CA ASN A 1141 -65.64 -10.81 2.70
C ASN A 1141 -64.93 -9.60 2.07
N TRP A 1142 -64.51 -9.79 0.82
CA TRP A 1142 -64.00 -8.72 -0.04
C TRP A 1142 -65.11 -7.75 -0.44
N GLN A 1143 -64.74 -6.47 -0.65
CA GLN A 1143 -65.63 -5.48 -1.24
C GLN A 1143 -64.93 -4.75 -2.39
N GLY A 1144 -65.34 -5.06 -3.62
CA GLY A 1144 -64.71 -4.61 -4.86
C GLY A 1144 -64.93 -5.61 -5.99
N LYS A 1145 -64.40 -5.30 -7.17
CA LYS A 1145 -64.42 -6.21 -8.33
C LYS A 1145 -63.29 -7.23 -8.21
N VAL A 1146 -63.52 -8.44 -8.68
CA VAL A 1146 -62.52 -9.51 -8.79
C VAL A 1146 -62.64 -10.12 -10.18
N ASP A 1147 -61.50 -10.33 -10.82
CA ASP A 1147 -61.40 -10.77 -12.20
C ASP A 1147 -60.21 -11.72 -12.36
N ASP A 1148 -60.28 -12.57 -13.38
CA ASP A 1148 -59.15 -13.36 -13.89
C ASP A 1148 -58.32 -14.06 -12.79
N VAL A 1149 -58.98 -14.99 -12.08
CA VAL A 1149 -58.40 -15.70 -10.94
C VAL A 1149 -57.80 -17.03 -11.41
N ALA A 1150 -56.52 -17.27 -11.13
CA ALA A 1150 -55.84 -18.49 -11.55
C ALA A 1150 -54.98 -19.10 -10.43
N VAL A 1151 -54.83 -20.43 -10.47
CA VAL A 1151 -54.00 -21.20 -9.53
C VAL A 1151 -53.12 -22.18 -10.30
N TRP A 1152 -51.81 -22.17 -10.03
CA TRP A 1152 -50.83 -23.10 -10.57
C TRP A 1152 -50.28 -24.00 -9.46
N GLY A 1153 -50.03 -25.27 -9.76
CA GLY A 1153 -49.38 -26.25 -8.89
C GLY A 1153 -47.84 -26.17 -8.94
N ARG A 1154 -47.32 -25.00 -9.29
CA ARG A 1154 -45.89 -24.67 -9.32
C ARG A 1154 -45.69 -23.23 -8.86
N ALA A 1155 -44.47 -22.88 -8.47
CA ALA A 1155 -44.10 -21.48 -8.31
C ALA A 1155 -44.00 -20.85 -9.71
N LEU A 1156 -44.61 -19.67 -9.87
CA LEU A 1156 -44.40 -18.84 -11.05
C LEU A 1156 -43.17 -17.98 -10.81
N GLN A 1157 -42.38 -17.78 -11.86
CA GLN A 1157 -41.20 -16.94 -11.85
C GLN A 1157 -41.57 -15.45 -11.88
N PRO A 1158 -40.63 -14.54 -11.50
CA PRO A 1158 -40.90 -13.11 -11.49
C PRO A 1158 -41.32 -12.54 -12.86
N ASN A 1159 -40.73 -13.02 -13.97
CA ASN A 1159 -41.09 -12.61 -15.32
C ASN A 1159 -42.54 -13.00 -15.67
N GLU A 1160 -42.96 -14.24 -15.37
CA GLU A 1160 -44.33 -14.70 -15.60
C GLU A 1160 -45.35 -13.83 -14.85
N ILE A 1161 -45.02 -13.37 -13.63
CA ILE A 1161 -45.88 -12.48 -12.84
C ILE A 1161 -45.86 -11.05 -13.40
N ALA A 1162 -44.70 -10.59 -13.86
CA ALA A 1162 -44.54 -9.29 -14.51
C ALA A 1162 -45.32 -9.22 -15.83
N GLU A 1163 -45.38 -10.30 -16.61
CA GLU A 1163 -46.17 -10.38 -17.85
C GLU A 1163 -47.68 -10.37 -17.58
N ILE A 1164 -48.15 -11.05 -16.54
CA ILE A 1164 -49.57 -11.00 -16.18
C ILE A 1164 -49.95 -9.54 -15.86
N TRP A 1165 -49.06 -8.75 -15.25
CA TRP A 1165 -49.31 -7.34 -14.97
C TRP A 1165 -49.08 -6.41 -16.17
N ASP A 1166 -47.93 -6.52 -16.83
CA ASP A 1166 -47.39 -5.71 -17.93
C ASP A 1166 -47.68 -4.21 -17.77
N GLY A 1167 -47.14 -3.58 -16.72
CA GLY A 1167 -47.37 -2.15 -16.47
C GLY A 1167 -48.84 -1.75 -16.27
N GLY A 1168 -49.72 -2.72 -16.02
CA GLY A 1168 -51.17 -2.57 -15.93
C GLY A 1168 -51.90 -2.78 -17.26
N SER A 1169 -51.21 -3.10 -18.36
CA SER A 1169 -51.78 -3.45 -19.67
C SER A 1169 -51.77 -4.95 -19.99
N GLY A 1170 -51.40 -5.81 -19.03
CA GLY A 1170 -51.33 -7.26 -19.20
C GLY A 1170 -52.59 -7.89 -19.79
N LYS A 1171 -52.44 -9.11 -20.31
CA LYS A 1171 -53.49 -9.86 -21.00
C LYS A 1171 -54.27 -10.74 -20.03
N SER A 1172 -55.44 -11.21 -20.46
CA SER A 1172 -56.17 -12.21 -19.68
C SER A 1172 -55.40 -13.53 -19.66
N ILE A 1173 -55.56 -14.34 -18.60
CA ILE A 1173 -54.99 -15.71 -18.59
C ILE A 1173 -55.56 -16.54 -19.76
N GLU A 1174 -56.79 -16.28 -20.20
CA GLU A 1174 -57.36 -16.90 -21.41
C GLU A 1174 -56.57 -16.55 -22.68
N ASP A 1175 -56.21 -15.28 -22.85
CA ASP A 1175 -55.39 -14.80 -23.98
C ASP A 1175 -53.96 -15.35 -23.91
N MET A 1176 -53.37 -15.41 -22.72
CA MET A 1176 -52.01 -15.93 -22.50
C MET A 1176 -51.93 -17.45 -22.78
N LEU A 1177 -53.02 -18.18 -22.55
CA LEU A 1177 -53.15 -19.60 -22.93
C LEU A 1177 -53.51 -19.79 -24.41
N GLY A 1178 -53.69 -18.71 -25.20
CA GLY A 1178 -54.12 -18.78 -26.59
C GLY A 1178 -55.54 -19.34 -26.77
N LEU A 1179 -56.38 -19.24 -25.74
CA LEU A 1179 -57.75 -19.77 -25.73
C LEU A 1179 -58.78 -18.78 -26.27
N SER A 1180 -58.40 -17.51 -26.45
CA SER A 1180 -59.31 -16.48 -26.97
C SER A 1180 -59.53 -16.57 -28.48
N VAL A 1181 -60.78 -16.41 -28.91
CA VAL A 1181 -61.14 -16.35 -30.34
C VAL A 1181 -61.19 -14.87 -30.77
N PRO A 1182 -60.29 -14.38 -31.64
CA PRO A 1182 -60.24 -12.97 -32.01
C PRO A 1182 -61.52 -12.53 -32.73
N PHE A 1183 -62.06 -11.37 -32.32
CA PHE A 1183 -63.21 -10.73 -32.93
C PHE A 1183 -62.82 -10.14 -34.29
N ASP A 1184 -63.01 -10.92 -35.36
CA ASP A 1184 -62.64 -10.53 -36.71
C ASP A 1184 -63.78 -10.72 -37.70
N PHE A 1185 -63.89 -9.79 -38.66
CA PHE A 1185 -64.66 -10.03 -39.87
C PHE A 1185 -63.99 -11.13 -40.68
N THR A 1186 -64.64 -12.29 -40.75
CA THR A 1186 -64.20 -13.41 -41.56
C THR A 1186 -64.63 -13.25 -43.02
N SER A 1187 -65.69 -12.47 -43.28
CA SER A 1187 -66.14 -12.17 -44.65
C SER A 1187 -66.90 -10.85 -44.76
N VAL A 1188 -66.65 -10.10 -45.84
CA VAL A 1188 -67.48 -8.97 -46.26
C VAL A 1188 -67.81 -9.10 -47.74
N ILE A 1189 -69.09 -9.24 -48.05
CA ILE A 1189 -69.59 -9.47 -49.41
C ILE A 1189 -70.38 -8.23 -49.84
N TYR A 1190 -69.93 -7.60 -50.93
CA TYR A 1190 -70.70 -6.57 -51.64
C TYR A 1190 -71.25 -7.15 -52.96
N ASP A 1191 -72.57 -7.11 -53.15
CA ASP A 1191 -73.20 -7.48 -54.42
C ASP A 1191 -73.55 -6.22 -55.22
N ALA A 1192 -72.81 -6.04 -56.32
CA ALA A 1192 -72.97 -4.89 -57.20
C ALA A 1192 -74.29 -4.90 -58.01
N ASN A 1193 -75.01 -6.04 -58.07
CA ASN A 1193 -76.26 -6.13 -58.82
C ASN A 1193 -77.44 -5.54 -58.04
N ASP A 1194 -77.42 -5.62 -56.72
CA ASP A 1194 -78.44 -5.09 -55.82
C ASP A 1194 -77.95 -3.95 -54.91
N ASP A 1195 -76.66 -3.57 -55.03
CA ASP A 1195 -76.00 -2.52 -54.25
C ASP A 1195 -76.16 -2.76 -52.74
N SER A 1196 -75.79 -3.96 -52.30
CA SER A 1196 -75.99 -4.41 -50.93
C SER A 1196 -74.78 -5.14 -50.33
N PHE A 1197 -74.75 -5.22 -49.01
CA PHE A 1197 -73.66 -5.77 -48.20
C PHE A 1197 -74.11 -6.96 -47.35
N ARG A 1198 -73.20 -7.87 -47.05
CA ARG A 1198 -73.33 -8.92 -46.03
C ARG A 1198 -72.00 -9.13 -45.33
N PHE A 1199 -72.08 -9.36 -44.03
CA PHE A 1199 -70.93 -9.51 -43.15
C PHE A 1199 -70.96 -10.87 -42.47
N GLU A 1200 -69.79 -11.43 -42.21
CA GLU A 1200 -69.56 -12.59 -41.36
C GLU A 1200 -68.39 -12.27 -40.44
N TRP A 1201 -68.51 -12.63 -39.16
CA TRP A 1201 -67.47 -12.42 -38.16
C TRP A 1201 -67.43 -13.56 -37.15
N ASN A 1202 -66.30 -13.70 -36.47
CA ASN A 1202 -66.17 -14.55 -35.29
C ASN A 1202 -66.96 -13.92 -34.14
N SER A 1203 -67.80 -14.70 -33.47
CA SER A 1203 -68.66 -14.20 -32.40
C SER A 1203 -68.62 -15.12 -31.18
N LYS A 1204 -69.00 -14.57 -30.03
CA LYS A 1204 -69.13 -15.33 -28.78
C LYS A 1204 -70.56 -15.89 -28.67
N PRO A 1205 -70.77 -17.12 -28.19
CA PRO A 1205 -72.10 -17.67 -27.99
C PRO A 1205 -72.94 -16.80 -27.02
N ASN A 1206 -74.25 -16.71 -27.25
CA ASN A 1206 -75.20 -15.98 -26.39
C ASN A 1206 -74.98 -14.46 -26.24
N ARG A 1207 -74.13 -13.85 -27.07
CA ARG A 1207 -73.96 -12.39 -27.14
C ARG A 1207 -74.90 -11.73 -28.15
N THR A 1208 -75.02 -10.41 -28.09
CA THR A 1208 -75.72 -9.60 -29.09
C THR A 1208 -74.80 -8.50 -29.61
N TYR A 1209 -75.00 -8.06 -30.84
CA TYR A 1209 -74.11 -7.14 -31.55
C TYR A 1209 -74.88 -5.97 -32.19
N ALA A 1210 -74.21 -4.84 -32.32
CA ALA A 1210 -74.67 -3.67 -33.06
C ALA A 1210 -73.80 -3.39 -34.29
N LEU A 1211 -74.42 -3.04 -35.41
CA LEU A 1211 -73.76 -2.68 -36.67
C LEU A 1211 -73.94 -1.20 -36.99
N TYR A 1212 -72.85 -0.52 -37.34
CA TYR A 1212 -72.80 0.90 -37.68
C TYR A 1212 -72.14 1.12 -39.05
N PHE A 1213 -72.36 2.31 -39.63
CA PHE A 1213 -71.65 2.75 -40.85
C PHE A 1213 -71.17 4.21 -40.78
N SER A 1214 -70.17 4.55 -41.57
CA SER A 1214 -69.69 5.92 -41.76
C SER A 1214 -68.99 6.16 -43.10
N GLU A 1215 -68.87 7.43 -43.52
CA GLU A 1215 -68.00 7.84 -44.63
C GLU A 1215 -66.54 7.99 -44.21
N THR A 1216 -66.26 8.05 -42.90
CA THR A 1216 -64.91 8.18 -42.32
C THR A 1216 -64.69 7.13 -41.25
N LEU A 1217 -63.44 6.92 -40.84
CA LEU A 1217 -63.10 6.04 -39.72
C LEU A 1217 -63.26 6.73 -38.36
N GLU A 1218 -63.58 8.03 -38.34
CA GLU A 1218 -63.49 8.88 -37.15
C GLU A 1218 -64.81 8.99 -36.38
N GLU A 1219 -65.97 8.90 -37.04
CA GLU A 1219 -67.27 9.10 -36.40
C GLU A 1219 -68.32 8.15 -36.99
N PHE A 1220 -68.78 7.16 -36.22
CA PHE A 1220 -69.86 6.25 -36.60
C PHE A 1220 -71.18 6.77 -36.02
N GLY A 1221 -72.13 7.12 -36.91
CA GLY A 1221 -73.43 7.69 -36.54
C GLY A 1221 -74.44 6.64 -36.07
N ALA A 1222 -75.75 6.93 -36.23
CA ALA A 1222 -76.84 6.03 -35.83
C ALA A 1222 -76.65 4.60 -36.36
N ASP A 1223 -77.01 3.62 -35.53
CA ASP A 1223 -76.92 2.20 -35.81
C ASP A 1223 -77.77 1.79 -37.01
N VAL A 1224 -77.27 0.80 -37.73
CA VAL A 1224 -77.98 0.08 -38.80
C VAL A 1224 -78.95 -0.92 -38.19
N ASP A 1225 -78.47 -1.66 -37.18
CA ASP A 1225 -79.21 -2.62 -36.37
C ASP A 1225 -78.42 -2.86 -35.07
N ASP A 1226 -79.05 -2.66 -33.91
CA ASP A 1226 -78.48 -2.82 -32.57
C ASP A 1226 -78.86 -4.16 -31.91
N SER A 1227 -79.57 -5.04 -32.62
CA SER A 1227 -80.24 -6.21 -32.06
C SER A 1227 -79.79 -7.55 -32.63
N ILE A 1228 -78.56 -7.62 -33.15
CA ILE A 1228 -78.07 -8.80 -33.88
C ILE A 1228 -77.66 -9.91 -32.90
N GLU A 1229 -78.47 -10.97 -32.79
CA GLU A 1229 -78.15 -12.14 -31.96
C GLU A 1229 -76.98 -12.96 -32.53
N SER A 1230 -76.10 -13.46 -31.66
CA SER A 1230 -74.97 -14.31 -32.04
C SER A 1230 -75.42 -15.61 -32.70
N GLY A 1231 -74.69 -16.02 -33.74
CA GLY A 1231 -74.82 -17.33 -34.38
C GLY A 1231 -74.09 -18.47 -33.65
N GLY A 1232 -73.38 -18.20 -32.54
CA GLY A 1232 -72.52 -19.14 -31.84
C GLY A 1232 -71.09 -18.65 -31.84
N GLU A 1233 -70.16 -19.44 -32.39
CA GLU A 1233 -68.75 -19.05 -32.63
C GLU A 1233 -68.58 -18.13 -33.85
N SER A 1234 -69.62 -18.01 -34.70
CA SER A 1234 -69.63 -17.08 -35.83
C SER A 1234 -71.03 -16.58 -36.14
N THR A 1235 -71.13 -15.32 -36.56
CA THR A 1235 -72.39 -14.65 -36.93
C THR A 1235 -72.34 -14.16 -38.37
N VAL A 1236 -73.41 -14.42 -39.14
CA VAL A 1236 -73.61 -13.90 -40.50
C VAL A 1236 -74.78 -12.90 -40.50
N TYR A 1237 -74.56 -11.68 -40.96
CA TYR A 1237 -75.58 -10.63 -41.00
C TYR A 1237 -75.61 -9.79 -42.30
N PRO A 1238 -76.78 -9.59 -42.93
CA PRO A 1238 -78.04 -10.28 -42.65
C PRO A 1238 -77.91 -11.82 -42.82
N PRO A 1239 -78.85 -12.65 -42.35
CA PRO A 1239 -78.77 -14.10 -42.49
C PRO A 1239 -78.87 -14.59 -43.95
N VAL A 1240 -78.13 -15.64 -44.32
CA VAL A 1240 -78.08 -16.17 -45.70
C VAL A 1240 -79.49 -16.51 -46.21
N GLY A 1241 -79.89 -15.94 -47.34
CA GLY A 1241 -81.21 -16.12 -47.96
C GLY A 1241 -82.17 -14.93 -47.77
N GLU A 1242 -81.87 -14.01 -46.85
CA GLU A 1242 -82.54 -12.71 -46.76
C GLU A 1242 -81.86 -11.68 -47.68
N PRO A 1243 -82.57 -10.62 -48.13
CA PRO A 1243 -81.96 -9.53 -48.91
C PRO A 1243 -80.73 -8.95 -48.21
N GLY A 1244 -79.69 -8.61 -48.98
CA GLY A 1244 -78.50 -7.96 -48.44
C GLY A 1244 -78.82 -6.60 -47.82
N LEU A 1245 -77.93 -6.15 -46.94
CA LEU A 1245 -78.05 -4.84 -46.31
C LEU A 1245 -77.89 -3.74 -47.38
N PRO A 1246 -78.88 -2.90 -47.65
CA PRO A 1246 -78.80 -1.91 -48.73
C PRO A 1246 -77.67 -0.92 -48.45
N ASN A 1247 -77.01 -0.46 -49.52
CA ASN A 1247 -75.95 0.54 -49.42
C ASN A 1247 -76.47 1.81 -48.70
N PRO A 1248 -75.94 2.15 -47.52
CA PRO A 1248 -76.48 3.24 -46.72
C PRO A 1248 -76.13 4.63 -47.28
N LEU A 1249 -75.16 4.74 -48.21
CA LEU A 1249 -74.66 6.00 -48.75
C LEU A 1249 -74.40 5.91 -50.27
N GLU A 1250 -75.47 6.11 -51.05
CA GLU A 1250 -75.42 6.03 -52.51
C GLU A 1250 -74.45 7.08 -53.10
N GLY A 1251 -73.45 6.60 -53.85
CA GLY A 1251 -72.45 7.44 -54.53
C GLY A 1251 -71.23 7.80 -53.69
N ALA A 1252 -71.13 7.33 -52.44
CA ALA A 1252 -69.92 7.45 -51.64
C ALA A 1252 -68.77 6.63 -52.26
N ARG A 1253 -67.56 7.19 -52.24
CA ARG A 1253 -66.38 6.55 -52.83
C ARG A 1253 -65.83 5.43 -51.94
N LYS A 1254 -66.07 5.52 -50.64
CA LYS A 1254 -65.71 4.55 -49.60
C LYS A 1254 -66.76 4.64 -48.49
N ILE A 1255 -67.07 3.52 -47.86
CA ILE A 1255 -67.96 3.40 -46.71
C ILE A 1255 -67.26 2.45 -45.73
N PHE A 1256 -67.28 2.81 -44.46
CA PHE A 1256 -66.74 2.03 -43.37
C PHE A 1256 -67.89 1.45 -42.55
N PHE A 1257 -67.72 0.22 -42.07
CA PHE A 1257 -68.67 -0.46 -41.19
C PHE A 1257 -67.96 -0.84 -39.90
N LYS A 1258 -68.66 -0.74 -38.77
CA LYS A 1258 -68.18 -1.17 -37.44
C LYS A 1258 -69.23 -2.12 -36.87
N ILE A 1259 -68.80 -3.28 -36.38
CA ILE A 1259 -69.63 -4.13 -35.50
C ILE A 1259 -69.06 -4.02 -34.10
N GLU A 1260 -69.94 -3.96 -33.12
CA GLU A 1260 -69.63 -3.86 -31.71
C GLU A 1260 -70.44 -4.89 -30.94
N GLU A 1261 -69.83 -5.58 -29.98
CA GLU A 1261 -70.57 -6.40 -29.02
C GLU A 1261 -71.35 -5.48 -28.08
N ASN A 1262 -72.64 -5.73 -27.91
CA ASN A 1262 -73.43 -5.03 -26.92
C ASN A 1262 -73.03 -5.51 -25.53
N GLN A 1263 -72.69 -4.58 -24.64
CA GLN A 1263 -72.41 -4.85 -23.23
C GLN A 1263 -73.61 -5.44 -22.48
#